data_AF-B8B8Y7-F1
#
_entry.id   AF-B8B8Y7-F1
#
_cell.length_a   1.000
_cell.length_b   1.000
_cell.length_c   1.000
_cell.angle_alpha   90.00
_cell.angle_beta   90.00
_cell.angle_gamma   90.00
#
_symmetry.space_group_name_H-M   'P 1'
#
loop_
_entity.id
_entity.type
_entity.pdbx_description
1 polymer ?
#
loop_
_entity_poly.entity_id
_entity_poly.type
_entity_poly.pdbx_seq_one_letter_code
_entity_poly.pdbx_strand_id
1 'polypeptide(L)'
;MANKMKKMRDQLRKIKEGHEAFRLTPDSTPYNEHHRPDPRETTSKQVTRKTVILPIYGFGGIGKTALAQLVFNDTQFRGYDHRVWVYVSQVFDLKKIGNTIISQVSNEGNKNEYTRENINGRLCDLLEDKNTLIVLDDLWETNDFHLNELKLMLNTKGKIKVLVTTRNEDVAKKICTHKPYRLNPLDSTMCWNIIKQRSNLEARGDKDQIEQVGWVIAKKCGGIALAAHALGFLLSGMDLVEWRALSNSDIWTEAFSDNSVLPSLKLTYKNMPPYLRLCFAYCAIFPKGHNIAKASLVHQWIALGFIEPSKTFSSVRLGEKYIRQLVGMSFLQRSILHTEQEVFTMHDMVHDVARSVMDEELVFFNDTKISSTTEQKFCHYALLENYSKSSNLSTILPATLRAVHTSNCSKLVLQGDEFSFTKFLRVLDLTDCSIRILPSSIGKLKQLRFLIAPNIGDNVFPKSITLLPKLKYLDLHGSFRISALQGSISKHACLIHLDLSGCSNIRVIQPEALCGLTKLQFLNLSWCSILQILPENIASLTELQYLNLSNCFLLSQLPSHIGSLTELQYLNLSGCQGLVKLPMSFRNLKNLVHLDLSGCSGVQDFKQVFGGLTKLQYLNLSKIFGRTRVGDNWDGYPETISTLNDLEYLNLSRNSRIDYLPRSLGNLKKLQTLDLSYCRSLRSLPHSIELIDSLEFLIVVGCSDQLKEYLRKSHSRIFQSHYHTSLFTLFLSIEEARGIELSEKQNLSTLTFHWTSRADRLLEDKDVLGELMPPRGLWNLSIQGYDSTTFPTWFVGISHHLPSLVKIELKDLHRCRHLPPLGQLPNLNEVHLQQMDSLTKIDGGFCGGDKGAFRKLKVFTLRDMKQLEEWSTTTHSKGGEDSIEFMFPMLVTLSIELCPMLRLKPCPPMFHSWLISESDKVISSWGEIRHQPAASVSHSFSSSSDTNLEIKGVGVAADEWRLLHHHPTLQQLEISWCKNLLHLPDAIRHLPSLSYPNS
;
A
#
# COMPACT_ATOMS: atom_id res chain seq x y z
N MET A 1 -19.66 -23.47 -2.92
CA MET A 1 -18.29 -23.25 -2.41
C MET A 1 -18.15 -23.44 -0.90
N ALA A 2 -19.07 -22.97 -0.06
CA ALA A 2 -19.01 -23.12 1.41
C ALA A 2 -18.71 -24.55 1.91
N ASN A 3 -19.33 -25.58 1.32
CA ASN A 3 -19.05 -26.98 1.65
C ASN A 3 -17.63 -27.44 1.29
N LYS A 4 -17.06 -26.94 0.19
CA LYS A 4 -15.67 -27.23 -0.22
C LYS A 4 -14.69 -26.53 0.74
N MET A 5 -14.98 -25.29 1.12
CA MET A 5 -14.24 -24.54 2.13
C MET A 5 -14.25 -25.26 3.48
N LYS A 6 -15.42 -25.69 3.98
CA LYS A 6 -15.56 -26.46 5.22
C LYS A 6 -14.66 -27.71 5.24
N LYS A 7 -14.73 -28.55 4.20
CA LYS A 7 -13.87 -29.74 4.07
C LYS A 7 -12.38 -29.40 4.10
N MET A 8 -11.99 -28.30 3.48
CA MET A 8 -10.60 -27.84 3.46
C MET A 8 -10.15 -27.28 4.81
N ARG A 9 -11.02 -26.58 5.55
CA ARG A 9 -10.76 -26.21 6.95
C ARG A 9 -10.55 -27.44 7.80
N ASP A 10 -11.40 -28.46 7.64
CA ASP A 10 -11.31 -29.70 8.40
C ASP A 10 -9.98 -30.43 8.11
N GLN A 11 -9.49 -30.40 6.87
CA GLN A 11 -8.16 -30.92 6.53
C GLN A 11 -7.04 -30.11 7.17
N LEU A 12 -7.06 -28.77 7.07
CA LEU A 12 -6.07 -27.89 7.69
C LEU A 12 -6.08 -27.96 9.23
N ARG A 13 -7.24 -28.29 9.82
CA ARG A 13 -7.43 -28.56 11.25
C ARG A 13 -6.90 -29.93 11.66
N LYS A 14 -7.17 -31.00 10.89
CA LYS A 14 -6.58 -32.33 11.14
C LYS A 14 -5.05 -32.32 11.10
N ILE A 15 -4.47 -31.52 10.19
CA ILE A 15 -3.01 -31.30 10.11
C ILE A 15 -2.48 -30.53 11.35
N LYS A 16 -3.32 -29.72 12.01
CA LYS A 16 -2.97 -28.98 13.24
C LYS A 16 -2.92 -29.88 14.48
N GLU A 17 -3.68 -30.98 14.49
CA GLU A 17 -3.87 -31.87 15.65
C GLU A 17 -2.90 -33.08 15.64
N GLY A 18 -2.18 -33.34 14.54
CA GLY A 18 -1.29 -34.51 14.40
C GLY A 18 0.18 -34.26 14.75
N HIS A 19 0.55 -34.42 16.02
CA HIS A 19 1.91 -34.77 16.47
C HIS A 19 1.81 -36.02 17.36
N GLU A 20 1.54 -37.18 16.75
CA GLU A 20 1.97 -38.54 17.14
C GLU A 20 1.08 -39.59 16.47
N ALA A 21 1.62 -40.79 16.34
CA ALA A 21 1.22 -41.86 15.44
C ALA A 21 -0.28 -42.19 15.42
N PHE A 22 -0.85 -42.29 14.22
CA PHE A 22 -1.98 -43.18 13.99
C PHE A 22 -1.53 -44.33 13.10
N ARG A 23 -1.33 -45.49 13.73
CA ARG A 23 -1.40 -46.79 13.08
C ARG A 23 -2.83 -46.93 12.55
N LEU A 24 -2.99 -46.91 11.24
CA LEU A 24 -4.10 -47.64 10.64
C LEU A 24 -3.70 -49.11 10.72
N THR A 25 -4.38 -49.86 11.59
CA THR A 25 -4.43 -51.32 11.50
C THR A 25 -4.91 -51.68 10.09
N PRO A 26 -4.14 -52.46 9.32
CA PRO A 26 -4.63 -52.99 8.05
C PRO A 26 -5.45 -54.24 8.34
N ASP A 27 -6.74 -54.19 8.01
CA ASP A 27 -7.41 -55.44 7.63
C ASP A 27 -6.85 -55.88 6.27
N SER A 28 -6.47 -57.15 6.23
CA SER A 28 -6.13 -58.00 5.07
C SER A 28 -4.74 -57.87 4.38
N THR A 29 -3.87 -58.79 4.82
CA THR A 29 -2.92 -59.64 4.06
C THR A 29 -1.63 -59.08 3.43
N PRO A 30 -0.54 -59.89 3.43
CA PRO A 30 0.83 -59.38 3.47
C PRO A 30 1.59 -59.55 2.14
N TYR A 31 2.56 -58.67 1.89
CA TYR A 31 3.74 -59.04 1.11
C TYR A 31 4.99 -58.51 1.82
N ASN A 32 5.89 -59.44 2.11
CA ASN A 32 7.19 -59.27 2.75
C ASN A 32 8.12 -58.38 1.92
N GLU A 33 8.99 -57.61 2.57
CA GLU A 33 10.44 -57.89 2.52
C GLU A 33 11.25 -57.05 3.52
N HIS A 34 12.37 -57.64 3.90
CA HIS A 34 13.23 -57.35 5.02
C HIS A 34 14.04 -56.06 4.91
N HIS A 35 14.18 -55.32 6.01
CA HIS A 35 15.49 -54.94 6.57
C HIS A 35 15.33 -54.30 7.96
N ARG A 36 16.01 -54.87 8.96
CA ARG A 36 16.20 -54.28 10.30
C ARG A 36 17.32 -53.23 10.25
N PRO A 37 17.22 -52.09 10.96
CA PRO A 37 18.38 -51.32 11.36
C PRO A 37 18.79 -51.59 12.82
N ASP A 38 20.11 -51.52 13.01
CA ASP A 38 20.93 -51.68 14.20
C ASP A 38 20.63 -50.65 15.32
N PRO A 39 20.56 -51.01 16.62
CA PRO A 39 20.28 -50.08 17.71
C PRO A 39 21.56 -49.47 18.30
N ARG A 40 22.17 -48.52 17.59
CA ARG A 40 23.17 -47.60 18.17
C ARG A 40 23.08 -46.22 17.53
N GLU A 41 22.12 -45.43 17.98
CA GLU A 41 22.20 -43.96 17.95
C GLU A 41 21.09 -43.38 18.83
N THR A 42 21.40 -43.21 20.11
CA THR A 42 20.65 -42.31 21.00
C THR A 42 21.57 -41.15 21.32
N THR A 43 21.41 -40.03 20.62
CA THR A 43 21.61 -38.68 21.15
C THR A 43 21.19 -37.62 20.12
N SER A 44 20.39 -36.65 20.57
CA SER A 44 19.90 -35.45 19.87
C SER A 44 18.79 -35.62 18.82
N LYS A 45 17.56 -35.92 19.28
CA LYS A 45 16.35 -35.51 18.53
C LYS A 45 16.24 -33.98 18.57
N GLN A 46 16.89 -33.27 17.63
CA GLN A 46 16.41 -31.96 17.22
C GLN A 46 15.08 -32.15 16.50
N VAL A 47 13.97 -31.79 17.15
CA VAL A 47 12.65 -31.75 16.50
C VAL A 47 12.65 -30.55 15.54
N THR A 48 13.08 -30.77 14.30
CA THR A 48 12.84 -29.83 13.20
C THR A 48 11.33 -29.78 12.95
N ARG A 49 10.67 -28.66 13.29
CA ARG A 49 9.25 -28.46 12.98
C ARG A 49 9.11 -28.36 11.46
N LYS A 50 8.47 -29.36 10.85
CA LYS A 50 8.42 -29.53 9.39
C LYS A 50 7.39 -28.58 8.77
N THR A 51 7.81 -27.79 7.78
CA THR A 51 6.94 -26.91 6.98
C THR A 51 5.76 -27.70 6.38
N VAL A 52 4.55 -27.17 6.50
CA VAL A 52 3.33 -27.79 5.95
C VAL A 52 3.04 -27.17 4.60
N ILE A 53 3.10 -27.96 3.52
CA ILE A 53 2.74 -27.54 2.18
C ILE A 53 1.52 -28.34 1.75
N LEU A 54 0.39 -27.65 1.56
CA LEU A 54 -0.86 -28.21 1.08
C LEU A 54 -1.18 -27.65 -0.31
N PRO A 55 -1.00 -28.43 -1.38
CA PRO A 55 -1.39 -27.98 -2.71
C PRO A 55 -2.89 -28.19 -2.98
N ILE A 56 -3.54 -27.19 -3.56
CA ILE A 56 -4.81 -27.29 -4.26
C ILE A 56 -4.49 -27.44 -5.74
N TYR A 57 -4.97 -28.51 -6.36
CA TYR A 57 -4.75 -28.73 -7.79
C TYR A 57 -6.04 -29.06 -8.54
N GLY A 58 -6.02 -28.84 -9.85
CA GLY A 58 -7.16 -29.03 -10.75
C GLY A 58 -7.06 -28.12 -11.96
N PHE A 59 -7.98 -28.27 -12.91
CA PHE A 59 -7.98 -27.52 -14.17
C PHE A 59 -7.95 -25.99 -13.98
N GLY A 60 -7.47 -25.26 -14.98
CA GLY A 60 -7.51 -23.80 -14.97
C GLY A 60 -8.94 -23.26 -14.83
N GLY A 61 -9.11 -22.08 -14.20
CA GLY A 61 -10.41 -21.39 -14.17
C GLY A 61 -11.50 -22.04 -13.29
N ILE A 62 -11.16 -23.14 -12.61
CA ILE A 62 -12.07 -23.92 -11.76
C ILE A 62 -12.35 -23.29 -10.38
N GLY A 63 -11.58 -22.24 -10.02
CA GLY A 63 -11.72 -21.52 -8.74
C GLY A 63 -10.74 -21.93 -7.63
N LYS A 64 -9.54 -22.44 -7.97
CA LYS A 64 -8.48 -22.73 -6.98
C LYS A 64 -8.05 -21.48 -6.22
N THR A 65 -7.70 -20.42 -6.96
CA THR A 65 -7.36 -19.10 -6.43
C THR A 65 -8.50 -18.54 -5.57
N ALA A 66 -9.75 -18.65 -6.02
CA ALA A 66 -10.92 -18.22 -5.23
C ALA A 66 -11.06 -19.01 -3.91
N LEU A 67 -10.82 -20.33 -3.93
CA LEU A 67 -10.81 -21.14 -2.72
C LEU A 67 -9.63 -20.78 -1.80
N ALA A 68 -8.46 -20.50 -2.37
CA ALA A 68 -7.30 -20.04 -1.63
C ALA A 68 -7.52 -18.65 -1.01
N GLN A 69 -8.19 -17.72 -1.70
CA GLN A 69 -8.60 -16.42 -1.17
C GLN A 69 -9.59 -16.56 -0.03
N LEU A 70 -10.58 -17.46 -0.17
CA LEU A 70 -11.50 -17.77 0.90
C LEU A 70 -10.76 -18.29 2.14
N VAL A 71 -9.79 -19.19 1.96
CA VAL A 71 -8.92 -19.68 3.06
C VAL A 71 -8.07 -18.54 3.62
N PHE A 72 -7.42 -17.74 2.79
CA PHE A 72 -6.56 -16.62 3.19
C PHE A 72 -7.31 -15.56 4.01
N ASN A 73 -8.56 -15.29 3.66
CA ASN A 73 -9.44 -14.31 4.31
C ASN A 73 -10.25 -14.89 5.47
N ASP A 74 -10.21 -16.22 5.67
CA ASP A 74 -10.95 -16.90 6.73
C ASP A 74 -10.45 -16.43 8.11
N THR A 75 -11.40 -16.21 9.02
CA THR A 75 -11.14 -15.71 10.37
C THR A 75 -10.20 -16.63 11.16
N GLN A 76 -10.16 -17.93 10.86
CA GLN A 76 -9.27 -18.89 11.52
C GLN A 76 -7.77 -18.63 11.24
N PHE A 77 -7.43 -17.98 10.12
CA PHE A 77 -6.05 -17.64 9.76
C PHE A 77 -5.71 -16.17 10.04
N ARG A 78 -6.66 -15.36 10.53
CA ARG A 78 -6.39 -13.97 10.94
C ARG A 78 -5.42 -13.87 12.13
N GLY A 79 -5.24 -14.94 12.90
CA GLY A 79 -4.25 -15.04 13.99
C GLY A 79 -2.86 -15.55 13.58
N TYR A 80 -2.56 -15.63 12.28
CA TYR A 80 -1.22 -15.92 11.78
C TYR A 80 -0.39 -14.63 11.81
N ASP A 81 0.88 -14.74 12.24
CA ASP A 81 1.81 -13.60 12.33
C ASP A 81 1.96 -12.87 10.99
N HIS A 82 1.97 -13.65 9.91
CA HIS A 82 2.04 -13.16 8.55
C HIS A 82 1.08 -13.92 7.63
N ARG A 83 0.43 -13.19 6.74
CA ARG A 83 -0.35 -13.73 5.63
C ARG A 83 0.20 -13.12 4.36
N VAL A 84 0.85 -13.94 3.56
CA VAL A 84 1.58 -13.51 2.35
C VAL A 84 0.88 -14.10 1.14
N TRP A 85 0.63 -13.28 0.13
CA TRP A 85 0.09 -13.73 -1.15
C TRP A 85 1.11 -13.48 -2.25
N VAL A 86 1.68 -14.55 -2.80
CA VAL A 86 2.67 -14.49 -3.87
C VAL A 86 2.08 -15.12 -5.12
N TYR A 87 1.94 -14.33 -6.18
CA TYR A 87 1.71 -14.88 -7.51
C TYR A 87 3.04 -15.42 -8.05
N VAL A 88 3.06 -16.69 -8.45
CA VAL A 88 4.24 -17.33 -9.02
C VAL A 88 4.14 -17.30 -10.54
N SER A 89 5.03 -16.55 -11.19
CA SER A 89 5.09 -16.48 -12.66
C SER A 89 5.44 -17.85 -13.26
N GLN A 90 5.05 -18.05 -14.52
CA GLN A 90 5.50 -19.19 -15.33
C GLN A 90 7.04 -19.22 -15.48
N VAL A 91 7.67 -18.04 -15.50
CA VAL A 91 9.12 -17.94 -15.34
C VAL A 91 9.42 -18.07 -13.85
N PHE A 92 9.90 -19.26 -13.46
CA PHE A 92 10.23 -19.53 -12.08
C PHE A 92 11.43 -18.71 -11.64
N ASP A 93 11.19 -17.72 -10.78
CA ASP A 93 12.22 -16.87 -10.21
C ASP A 93 12.14 -16.90 -8.68
N LEU A 94 13.01 -17.73 -8.10
CA LEU A 94 13.11 -17.90 -6.66
C LEU A 94 13.47 -16.58 -5.94
N LYS A 95 14.29 -15.73 -6.58
CA LYS A 95 14.68 -14.43 -6.02
C LYS A 95 13.47 -13.51 -5.95
N LYS A 96 12.67 -13.44 -7.02
CA LYS A 96 11.44 -12.63 -7.05
C LYS A 96 10.41 -13.12 -6.03
N ILE A 97 10.22 -14.44 -5.91
CA ILE A 97 9.34 -15.04 -4.90
C ILE A 97 9.81 -14.63 -3.49
N GLY A 98 11.10 -14.83 -3.19
CA GLY A 98 11.69 -14.47 -1.90
C GLY A 98 11.54 -12.99 -1.57
N ASN A 99 11.89 -12.10 -2.50
CA ASN A 99 11.73 -10.65 -2.33
C ASN A 99 10.27 -10.24 -2.18
N THR A 100 9.34 -10.88 -2.87
CA THR A 100 7.90 -10.62 -2.71
C THR A 100 7.43 -11.02 -1.32
N ILE A 101 7.85 -12.19 -0.83
CA ILE A 101 7.55 -12.62 0.54
C ILE A 101 8.16 -11.62 1.52
N ILE A 102 9.44 -11.27 1.35
CA ILE A 102 10.12 -10.32 2.23
C ILE A 102 9.37 -8.98 2.23
N SER A 103 9.05 -8.38 1.08
CA SER A 103 8.35 -7.08 1.00
C SER A 103 7.01 -7.06 1.74
N GLN A 104 6.23 -8.14 1.65
CA GLN A 104 4.94 -8.26 2.35
C GLN A 104 5.08 -8.56 3.85
N VAL A 105 6.21 -9.12 4.25
CA VAL A 105 6.53 -9.45 5.65
C VAL A 105 7.28 -8.30 6.34
N SER A 106 8.00 -7.47 5.57
CA SER A 106 8.96 -6.49 6.08
C SER A 106 8.40 -5.08 6.26
N ASN A 107 7.21 -4.72 5.74
CA ASN A 107 6.68 -3.33 5.72
C ASN A 107 7.67 -2.29 5.15
N GLU A 108 8.75 -2.71 4.49
CA GLU A 108 9.60 -1.84 3.68
C GLU A 108 8.89 -1.80 2.33
N GLY A 109 8.56 -0.63 1.79
CA GLY A 109 8.12 -0.55 0.38
C GLY A 109 9.17 -1.20 -0.54
N ASN A 110 8.88 -1.30 -1.85
CA ASN A 110 9.77 -1.88 -2.88
C ASN A 110 11.12 -1.12 -3.07
N LYS A 111 11.88 -0.86 -2.00
CA LYS A 111 13.10 -0.04 -2.00
C LYS A 111 14.38 -0.88 -1.97
N ASN A 112 14.33 -2.15 -1.54
CA ASN A 112 15.51 -3.02 -1.42
C ASN A 112 15.32 -4.33 -2.19
N GLU A 113 16.14 -4.57 -3.22
CA GLU A 113 16.16 -5.85 -3.95
C GLU A 113 17.26 -6.75 -3.37
N TYR A 114 16.90 -7.78 -2.58
CA TYR A 114 17.89 -8.68 -1.98
C TYR A 114 18.45 -9.66 -3.01
N THR A 115 19.74 -10.00 -2.89
CA THR A 115 20.42 -11.04 -3.67
C THR A 115 19.97 -12.44 -3.25
N ARG A 116 20.14 -13.44 -4.12
CA ARG A 116 19.66 -14.81 -3.90
C ARG A 116 20.28 -15.44 -2.65
N GLU A 117 21.54 -15.11 -2.36
CA GLU A 117 22.32 -15.61 -1.24
C GLU A 117 21.80 -15.07 0.10
N ASN A 118 21.23 -13.86 0.11
CA ASN A 118 20.80 -13.17 1.32
C ASN A 118 19.31 -13.40 1.63
N ILE A 119 18.51 -13.85 0.65
CA ILE A 119 17.07 -14.11 0.80
C ILE A 119 16.80 -15.20 1.85
N ASN A 120 17.52 -16.32 1.80
CA ASN A 120 17.28 -17.43 2.74
C ASN A 120 17.57 -17.01 4.18
N GLY A 121 18.68 -16.30 4.41
CA GLY A 121 19.00 -15.73 5.71
C GLY A 121 17.91 -14.78 6.19
N ARG A 122 17.51 -13.83 5.34
CA ARG A 122 16.49 -12.85 5.67
C ARG A 122 15.11 -13.47 5.91
N LEU A 123 14.71 -14.47 5.13
CA LEU A 123 13.46 -15.20 5.34
C LEU A 123 13.52 -16.05 6.60
N CYS A 124 14.66 -16.68 6.90
CA CYS A 124 14.88 -17.33 8.18
C CYS A 124 14.68 -16.32 9.32
N ASP A 125 15.33 -15.16 9.28
CA ASP A 125 15.22 -14.13 10.34
C ASP A 125 13.78 -13.60 10.49
N LEU A 126 13.11 -13.33 9.37
CA LEU A 126 11.76 -12.75 9.36
C LEU A 126 10.67 -13.76 9.74
N LEU A 127 10.87 -15.04 9.42
CA LEU A 127 9.88 -16.10 9.62
C LEU A 127 10.19 -17.02 10.81
N GLU A 128 11.35 -16.86 11.48
CA GLU A 128 11.73 -17.65 12.66
C GLU A 128 10.70 -17.49 13.78
N ASP A 129 10.26 -18.62 14.33
CA ASP A 129 9.22 -18.73 15.36
C ASP A 129 7.85 -18.07 15.04
N LYS A 130 7.64 -17.61 13.80
CA LYS A 130 6.36 -17.06 13.31
C LYS A 130 5.46 -18.16 12.74
N ASN A 131 4.16 -18.02 12.93
CA ASN A 131 3.13 -18.80 12.27
C ASN A 131 2.69 -18.05 11.01
N THR A 132 3.22 -18.46 9.86
CA THR A 132 3.05 -17.74 8.60
C THR A 132 2.22 -18.56 7.63
N LEU A 133 1.20 -17.94 7.03
CA LEU A 133 0.42 -18.50 5.94
C LEU A 133 0.92 -17.87 4.65
N ILE A 134 1.52 -18.68 3.79
CA ILE A 134 1.99 -18.25 2.48
C ILE A 134 1.08 -18.87 1.44
N VAL A 135 0.46 -18.06 0.60
CA VAL A 135 -0.21 -18.54 -0.59
C VAL A 135 0.75 -18.36 -1.76
N LEU A 136 1.14 -19.47 -2.37
CA LEU A 136 1.84 -19.49 -3.66
C LEU A 136 0.81 -19.78 -4.74
N ASP A 137 0.34 -18.74 -5.40
CA ASP A 137 -0.73 -18.83 -6.39
C ASP A 137 -0.17 -19.09 -7.80
N ASP A 138 -0.72 -20.11 -8.46
CA ASP A 138 -0.41 -20.62 -9.81
C ASP A 138 1.06 -21.09 -9.99
N LEU A 139 1.54 -22.01 -9.15
CA LEU A 139 2.88 -22.61 -9.28
C LEU A 139 3.00 -23.53 -10.51
N TRP A 140 3.98 -23.26 -11.38
CA TRP A 140 4.22 -24.01 -12.64
C TRP A 140 5.49 -24.87 -12.68
N GLU A 141 6.45 -24.65 -11.78
CA GLU A 141 7.78 -25.29 -11.85
C GLU A 141 7.68 -26.82 -11.71
N THR A 142 8.31 -27.55 -12.66
CA THR A 142 8.30 -29.01 -12.73
C THR A 142 9.64 -29.65 -12.35
N ASN A 143 10.72 -28.86 -12.36
CA ASN A 143 12.07 -29.28 -12.02
C ASN A 143 12.18 -29.56 -10.51
N ASP A 144 12.57 -30.79 -10.17
CA ASP A 144 12.66 -31.22 -8.77
C ASP A 144 13.71 -30.45 -7.98
N PHE A 145 14.82 -30.03 -8.62
CA PHE A 145 15.85 -29.22 -7.98
C PHE A 145 15.30 -27.85 -7.57
N HIS A 146 14.64 -27.12 -8.48
CA HIS A 146 14.06 -25.80 -8.19
C HIS A 146 12.92 -25.87 -7.16
N LEU A 147 12.06 -26.90 -7.22
CA LEU A 147 11.02 -27.11 -6.22
C LEU A 147 11.63 -27.42 -4.84
N ASN A 148 12.74 -28.14 -4.80
CA ASN A 148 13.46 -28.40 -3.56
C ASN A 148 14.16 -27.13 -3.03
N GLU A 149 14.71 -26.28 -3.89
CA GLU A 149 15.23 -24.96 -3.47
C GLU A 149 14.12 -24.07 -2.90
N LEU A 150 12.92 -24.08 -3.50
CA LEU A 150 11.75 -23.38 -2.95
C LEU A 150 11.36 -23.94 -1.59
N LYS A 151 11.33 -25.27 -1.43
CA LYS A 151 11.07 -25.89 -0.12
C LYS A 151 12.14 -25.49 0.88
N LEU A 152 13.41 -25.50 0.51
CA LEU A 152 14.51 -25.11 1.40
C LEU A 152 14.40 -23.64 1.81
N MET A 153 14.11 -22.74 0.88
CA MET A 153 13.87 -21.32 1.15
C MET A 153 12.70 -21.10 2.12
N LEU A 154 11.64 -21.90 1.99
CA LEU A 154 10.47 -21.85 2.87
C LEU A 154 10.63 -22.69 4.14
N ASN A 155 11.68 -23.53 4.23
CA ASN A 155 11.92 -24.40 5.36
C ASN A 155 12.75 -23.67 6.42
N THR A 156 12.12 -22.69 7.04
CA THR A 156 12.69 -21.96 8.16
C THR A 156 12.31 -22.63 9.48
N LYS A 157 12.85 -22.14 10.60
CA LYS A 157 12.50 -22.64 11.94
C LYS A 157 11.07 -22.25 12.39
N GLY A 158 10.34 -21.47 11.59
CA GLY A 158 8.96 -21.05 11.85
C GLY A 158 7.89 -22.12 11.59
N LYS A 159 6.66 -21.87 12.04
CA LYS A 159 5.48 -22.70 11.73
C LYS A 159 4.86 -22.22 10.42
N ILE A 160 5.49 -22.59 9.31
CA ILE A 160 5.03 -22.15 7.99
C ILE A 160 3.98 -23.12 7.45
N LYS A 161 2.81 -22.57 7.09
CA LYS A 161 1.82 -23.25 6.25
C LYS A 161 1.81 -22.61 4.88
N VAL A 162 2.11 -23.39 3.86
CA VAL A 162 2.10 -22.96 2.48
C VAL A 162 0.88 -23.58 1.80
N LEU A 163 0.01 -22.72 1.31
CA LEU A 163 -1.06 -23.10 0.41
C LEU A 163 -0.58 -22.86 -1.02
N VAL A 164 -0.46 -23.93 -1.80
CA VAL A 164 -0.03 -23.84 -3.20
C VAL A 164 -1.25 -24.01 -4.08
N THR A 165 -1.48 -23.17 -5.07
CA THR A 165 -2.43 -23.49 -6.15
C THR A 165 -1.63 -23.86 -7.39
N THR A 166 -2.01 -24.95 -8.07
CA THR A 166 -1.35 -25.36 -9.32
C THR A 166 -2.33 -26.08 -10.24
N ARG A 167 -2.04 -26.12 -11.54
CA ARG A 167 -2.80 -26.93 -12.51
C ARG A 167 -2.26 -28.35 -12.62
N ASN A 168 -1.00 -28.56 -12.26
CA ASN A 168 -0.29 -29.79 -12.51
C ASN A 168 -0.34 -30.70 -11.28
N GLU A 169 -0.90 -31.90 -11.44
CA GLU A 169 -0.98 -32.91 -10.37
C GLU A 169 0.40 -33.38 -9.91
N ASP A 170 1.36 -33.51 -10.83
CA ASP A 170 2.71 -33.94 -10.50
C ASP A 170 3.46 -32.86 -9.71
N VAL A 171 3.31 -31.59 -10.08
CA VAL A 171 3.85 -30.46 -9.28
C VAL A 171 3.25 -30.45 -7.88
N ALA A 172 1.93 -30.67 -7.78
CA ALA A 172 1.25 -30.80 -6.49
C ALA A 172 1.81 -31.96 -5.67
N LYS A 173 2.01 -33.15 -6.25
CA LYS A 173 2.61 -34.30 -5.57
C LYS A 173 4.06 -34.03 -5.15
N LYS A 174 4.85 -33.40 -6.02
CA LYS A 174 6.27 -33.09 -5.78
C LYS A 174 6.46 -32.07 -4.68
N ILE A 175 5.68 -30.98 -4.64
CA ILE A 175 5.89 -29.91 -3.64
C ILE A 175 5.22 -30.20 -2.29
N CYS A 176 4.20 -31.06 -2.25
CA CYS A 176 3.41 -31.28 -1.04
C CYS A 176 4.19 -31.89 0.12
N THR A 177 3.73 -31.62 1.34
CA THR A 177 4.07 -32.43 2.52
C THR A 177 2.87 -33.21 3.06
N HIS A 178 1.67 -32.95 2.52
CA HIS A 178 0.40 -33.60 2.83
C HIS A 178 -0.37 -33.89 1.54
N LYS A 179 -1.29 -34.86 1.56
CA LYS A 179 -2.07 -35.25 0.38
C LYS A 179 -2.70 -34.02 -0.32
N PRO A 180 -2.36 -33.75 -1.59
CA PRO A 180 -2.91 -32.62 -2.34
C PRO A 180 -4.44 -32.67 -2.42
N TYR A 181 -5.08 -31.50 -2.35
CA TYR A 181 -6.52 -31.37 -2.50
C TYR A 181 -6.89 -31.18 -3.97
N ARG A 182 -7.54 -32.19 -4.56
CA ARG A 182 -8.10 -32.08 -5.92
C ARG A 182 -9.39 -31.28 -5.88
N LEU A 183 -9.39 -30.12 -6.54
CA LEU A 183 -10.60 -29.34 -6.73
C LEU A 183 -11.33 -29.86 -7.98
N ASN A 184 -12.42 -30.60 -7.75
CA ASN A 184 -13.23 -31.17 -8.83
C ASN A 184 -14.04 -30.08 -9.58
N PRO A 185 -14.27 -30.27 -10.91
CA PRO A 185 -15.09 -29.38 -11.72
C PRO A 185 -16.48 -29.17 -11.13
N LEU A 186 -17.12 -28.06 -11.49
CA LEU A 186 -18.53 -27.84 -11.17
C LEU A 186 -19.39 -28.81 -11.97
N ASP A 187 -20.51 -29.25 -11.40
CA ASP A 187 -21.53 -29.95 -12.17
C ASP A 187 -22.33 -28.95 -13.05
N SER A 188 -23.05 -29.48 -14.04
CA SER A 188 -23.85 -28.68 -14.97
C SER A 188 -24.88 -27.81 -14.26
N THR A 189 -25.43 -28.27 -13.13
CA THR A 189 -26.42 -27.52 -12.35
C THR A 189 -25.80 -26.29 -11.69
N MET A 190 -24.61 -26.41 -11.10
CA MET A 190 -23.87 -25.28 -10.55
C MET A 190 -23.45 -24.29 -11.63
N CYS A 191 -22.98 -24.78 -12.80
CA CYS A 191 -22.70 -23.93 -13.95
C CYS A 191 -23.95 -23.19 -14.44
N TRP A 192 -25.09 -23.89 -14.50
CA TRP A 192 -26.36 -23.29 -14.88
C TRP A 192 -26.80 -22.20 -13.91
N ASN A 193 -26.70 -22.42 -12.60
CA ASN A 193 -27.02 -21.41 -11.59
C ASN A 193 -26.18 -20.14 -11.74
N ILE A 194 -24.88 -20.28 -12.05
CA ILE A 194 -24.01 -19.13 -12.33
C ILE A 194 -24.48 -18.38 -13.59
N ILE A 195 -24.74 -19.09 -14.68
CA ILE A 195 -25.21 -18.49 -15.95
C ILE A 195 -26.56 -17.78 -15.74
N LYS A 196 -27.51 -18.44 -15.07
CA LYS A 196 -28.83 -17.92 -14.76
C LYS A 196 -28.76 -16.63 -13.95
N GLN A 197 -27.93 -16.59 -12.91
CA GLN A 197 -27.72 -15.40 -12.09
C GLN A 197 -27.08 -14.25 -12.89
N ARG A 198 -26.09 -14.55 -13.74
CA ARG A 198 -25.32 -13.52 -14.47
C ARG A 198 -25.98 -13.01 -15.74
N SER A 199 -26.87 -13.80 -16.34
CA SER A 199 -27.66 -13.40 -17.52
C SER A 199 -28.90 -12.58 -17.16
N ASN A 200 -29.18 -12.40 -15.87
CA ASN A 200 -30.41 -11.78 -15.36
C ASN A 200 -31.69 -12.43 -15.92
N LEU A 201 -31.68 -13.77 -16.03
CA LEU A 201 -32.71 -14.54 -16.73
C LEU A 201 -34.12 -14.34 -16.14
N GLU A 202 -34.24 -14.17 -14.82
CA GLU A 202 -35.51 -14.00 -14.12
C GLU A 202 -36.28 -12.74 -14.54
N ALA A 203 -35.59 -11.74 -15.09
CA ALA A 203 -36.20 -10.52 -15.59
C ALA A 203 -36.72 -10.63 -17.04
N ARG A 204 -36.55 -11.79 -17.71
CA ARG A 204 -36.88 -11.96 -19.13
C ARG A 204 -38.26 -12.58 -19.35
N GLY A 205 -38.96 -12.11 -20.38
CA GLY A 205 -40.26 -12.65 -20.81
C GLY A 205 -40.19 -13.98 -21.56
N ASP A 206 -39.03 -14.34 -22.12
CA ASP A 206 -38.78 -15.56 -22.92
C ASP A 206 -38.07 -16.67 -22.14
N LYS A 207 -38.10 -16.60 -20.80
CA LYS A 207 -37.30 -17.45 -19.89
C LYS A 207 -37.42 -18.95 -20.16
N ASP A 208 -38.64 -19.45 -20.35
CA ASP A 208 -38.91 -20.90 -20.44
C ASP A 208 -38.23 -21.53 -21.68
N GLN A 209 -38.12 -20.77 -22.77
CA GLN A 209 -37.47 -21.20 -24.01
C GLN A 209 -35.94 -21.12 -23.89
N ILE A 210 -35.43 -20.16 -23.11
CA ILE A 210 -34.00 -19.97 -22.89
C ILE A 210 -33.44 -20.98 -21.90
N GLU A 211 -34.20 -21.43 -20.90
CA GLU A 211 -33.70 -22.38 -19.89
C GLU A 211 -33.14 -23.67 -20.54
N GLN A 212 -33.81 -24.19 -21.57
CA GLN A 212 -33.36 -25.39 -22.30
C GLN A 212 -32.00 -25.15 -22.98
N VAL A 213 -31.86 -24.03 -23.69
CA VAL A 213 -30.61 -23.67 -24.39
C VAL A 213 -29.49 -23.38 -23.38
N GLY A 214 -29.83 -22.70 -22.29
CA GLY A 214 -28.92 -22.37 -21.22
C GLY A 214 -28.36 -23.59 -20.49
N TRP A 215 -29.16 -24.63 -20.32
CA TRP A 215 -28.70 -25.89 -19.75
C TRP A 215 -27.70 -26.61 -20.66
N VAL A 216 -27.90 -26.55 -21.99
CA VAL A 216 -26.94 -27.06 -22.98
C VAL A 216 -25.61 -26.30 -22.89
N ILE A 217 -25.66 -24.97 -22.83
CA ILE A 217 -24.46 -24.13 -22.66
C ILE A 217 -23.76 -24.47 -21.34
N ALA A 218 -24.49 -24.61 -20.25
CA ALA A 218 -23.95 -24.96 -18.94
C ALA A 218 -23.23 -26.33 -18.95
N LYS A 219 -23.78 -27.32 -19.66
CA LYS A 219 -23.14 -28.62 -19.85
C LYS A 219 -21.85 -28.49 -20.67
N LYS A 220 -21.85 -27.66 -21.72
CA LYS A 220 -20.68 -27.40 -22.57
C LYS A 220 -19.57 -26.59 -21.88
N CYS A 221 -19.87 -25.87 -20.80
CA CYS A 221 -18.86 -25.20 -19.96
C CYS A 221 -17.89 -26.16 -19.26
N GLY A 222 -18.17 -27.48 -19.21
CA GLY A 222 -17.24 -28.49 -18.68
C GLY A 222 -16.90 -28.31 -17.20
N GLY A 223 -17.78 -27.66 -16.43
CA GLY A 223 -17.57 -27.41 -15.00
C GLY A 223 -16.59 -26.28 -14.66
N ILE A 224 -16.23 -25.45 -15.64
CA ILE A 224 -15.30 -24.32 -15.44
C ILE A 224 -16.10 -23.08 -14.99
N ALA A 225 -15.86 -22.67 -13.74
CA ALA A 225 -16.58 -21.56 -13.12
C ALA A 225 -16.39 -20.23 -13.86
N LEU A 226 -15.15 -19.93 -14.27
CA LEU A 226 -14.81 -18.73 -15.02
C LEU A 226 -15.55 -18.65 -16.36
N ALA A 227 -15.65 -19.77 -17.07
CA ALA A 227 -16.38 -19.86 -18.34
C ALA A 227 -17.88 -19.63 -18.16
N ALA A 228 -18.49 -20.29 -17.16
CA ALA A 228 -19.91 -20.11 -16.85
C ALA A 228 -20.22 -18.65 -16.46
N HIS A 229 -19.32 -18.00 -15.71
CA HIS A 229 -19.48 -16.60 -15.34
C HIS A 229 -19.39 -15.66 -16.54
N ALA A 230 -18.36 -15.82 -17.38
CA ALA A 230 -18.13 -14.96 -18.54
C ALA A 230 -19.26 -15.08 -19.57
N LEU A 231 -19.66 -16.31 -19.89
CA LEU A 231 -20.79 -16.57 -20.79
C LEU A 231 -22.10 -16.06 -20.19
N GLY A 232 -22.36 -16.29 -18.90
CA GLY A 232 -23.56 -15.76 -18.24
C GLY A 232 -23.69 -14.24 -18.37
N PHE A 233 -22.60 -13.50 -18.17
CA PHE A 233 -22.59 -12.05 -18.37
C PHE A 233 -22.82 -11.66 -19.82
N LEU A 234 -22.13 -12.30 -20.78
CA LEU A 234 -22.28 -12.02 -22.21
C LEU A 234 -23.72 -12.25 -22.69
N LEU A 235 -24.32 -13.35 -22.26
CA LEU A 235 -25.67 -13.78 -22.62
C LEU A 235 -26.76 -12.84 -22.10
N SER A 236 -26.47 -11.99 -21.10
CA SER A 236 -27.41 -10.98 -20.59
C SER A 236 -27.86 -9.98 -21.65
N GLY A 237 -27.01 -9.73 -22.65
CA GLY A 237 -27.28 -8.81 -23.75
C GLY A 237 -27.78 -9.47 -25.04
N MET A 238 -28.04 -10.78 -25.03
CA MET A 238 -28.36 -11.56 -26.23
C MET A 238 -29.83 -12.01 -26.26
N ASP A 239 -30.41 -12.11 -27.45
CA ASP A 239 -31.73 -12.71 -27.68
C ASP A 239 -31.70 -14.25 -27.77
N LEU A 240 -32.86 -14.90 -27.86
CA LEU A 240 -32.96 -16.36 -27.94
C LEU A 240 -32.26 -16.93 -29.20
N VAL A 241 -32.27 -16.21 -30.32
CA VAL A 241 -31.62 -16.65 -31.57
C VAL A 241 -30.10 -16.67 -31.39
N GLU A 242 -29.55 -15.63 -30.79
CA GLU A 242 -28.14 -15.51 -30.45
C GLU A 242 -27.70 -16.56 -29.43
N TRP A 243 -28.52 -16.87 -28.42
CA TRP A 243 -28.27 -17.99 -27.49
C TRP A 243 -28.17 -19.33 -28.21
N ARG A 244 -29.09 -19.60 -29.16
CA ARG A 244 -29.06 -20.84 -29.97
C ARG A 244 -27.84 -20.88 -30.88
N ALA A 245 -27.51 -19.77 -31.54
CA ALA A 245 -26.32 -19.67 -32.39
C ALA A 245 -25.03 -19.90 -31.58
N LEU A 246 -24.92 -19.30 -30.39
CA LEU A 246 -23.81 -19.50 -29.47
C LEU A 246 -23.72 -20.96 -29.01
N SER A 247 -24.85 -21.58 -28.66
CA SER A 247 -24.91 -22.98 -28.24
C SER A 247 -24.49 -23.93 -29.37
N ASN A 248 -24.86 -23.66 -30.62
CA ASN A 248 -24.60 -24.52 -31.77
C ASN A 248 -23.24 -24.27 -32.46
N SER A 249 -22.41 -23.37 -31.93
CA SER A 249 -21.12 -23.03 -32.52
C SER A 249 -20.16 -24.22 -32.62
N ASP A 250 -19.49 -24.38 -33.75
CA ASP A 250 -18.49 -25.43 -33.98
C ASP A 250 -17.27 -25.28 -33.07
N ILE A 251 -17.04 -24.08 -32.52
CA ILE A 251 -15.91 -23.78 -31.62
C ILE A 251 -15.94 -24.71 -30.40
N TRP A 252 -17.12 -25.12 -29.93
CA TRP A 252 -17.28 -26.08 -28.83
C TRP A 252 -16.60 -27.43 -29.08
N THR A 253 -16.36 -27.79 -30.34
CA THR A 253 -15.76 -29.07 -30.76
C THR A 253 -14.27 -28.98 -31.08
N GLU A 254 -13.66 -27.78 -31.01
CA GLU A 254 -12.22 -27.61 -31.20
C GLU A 254 -11.45 -28.43 -30.14
N ALA A 255 -10.46 -29.22 -30.56
CA ALA A 255 -9.73 -30.14 -29.70
C ALA A 255 -8.91 -29.40 -28.63
N PHE A 256 -8.94 -29.93 -27.40
CA PHE A 256 -8.25 -29.37 -26.24
C PHE A 256 -6.95 -30.11 -25.97
N SER A 257 -5.84 -29.37 -25.88
CA SER A 257 -4.62 -29.79 -25.19
C SER A 257 -4.43 -28.97 -23.89
N ASP A 258 -3.59 -29.42 -22.97
CA ASP A 258 -3.39 -28.80 -21.64
C ASP A 258 -2.92 -27.33 -21.68
N ASN A 259 -2.46 -26.83 -22.83
CA ASN A 259 -2.03 -25.44 -23.08
C ASN A 259 -2.90 -24.67 -24.08
N SER A 260 -4.05 -25.23 -24.51
CA SER A 260 -4.94 -24.61 -25.49
C SER A 260 -6.01 -23.71 -24.86
N VAL A 261 -6.46 -22.72 -25.62
CA VAL A 261 -7.52 -21.79 -25.20
C VAL A 261 -8.85 -22.50 -25.08
N LEU A 262 -9.53 -22.35 -23.94
CA LEU A 262 -10.88 -22.90 -23.74
C LEU A 262 -11.85 -22.36 -24.81
N PRO A 263 -12.51 -23.22 -25.60
CA PRO A 263 -13.61 -22.89 -26.50
C PRO A 263 -14.66 -21.99 -25.89
N SER A 264 -15.05 -22.20 -24.62
CA SER A 264 -16.01 -21.35 -23.93
C SER A 264 -15.55 -19.89 -23.80
N LEU A 265 -14.28 -19.67 -23.46
CA LEU A 265 -13.70 -18.33 -23.37
C LEU A 265 -13.42 -17.74 -24.76
N LYS A 266 -13.00 -18.58 -25.73
CA LYS A 266 -12.83 -18.19 -27.14
C LYS A 266 -14.14 -17.75 -27.77
N LEU A 267 -15.24 -18.47 -27.49
CA LEU A 267 -16.61 -18.09 -27.85
C LEU A 267 -16.99 -16.78 -27.21
N THR A 268 -16.71 -16.62 -25.92
CA THR A 268 -16.99 -15.35 -25.22
C THR A 268 -16.32 -14.20 -25.95
N TYR A 269 -15.04 -14.32 -26.32
CA TYR A 269 -14.31 -13.32 -27.10
C TYR A 269 -14.91 -13.08 -28.49
N LYS A 270 -15.17 -14.12 -29.29
CA LYS A 270 -15.67 -13.96 -30.66
C LYS A 270 -17.01 -13.23 -30.71
N ASN A 271 -17.86 -13.46 -29.70
CA ASN A 271 -19.18 -12.87 -29.57
C ASN A 271 -19.19 -11.53 -28.81
N MET A 272 -18.03 -11.01 -28.36
CA MET A 272 -17.98 -9.65 -27.83
C MET A 272 -18.18 -8.60 -28.93
N PRO A 273 -18.70 -7.41 -28.57
CA PRO A 273 -18.75 -6.28 -29.48
C PRO A 273 -17.36 -5.95 -30.07
N PRO A 274 -17.28 -5.58 -31.37
CA PRO A 274 -16.00 -5.33 -32.04
C PRO A 274 -15.08 -4.34 -31.32
N TYR A 275 -15.64 -3.27 -30.76
CA TYR A 275 -14.90 -2.24 -30.03
C TYR A 275 -14.19 -2.80 -28.77
N LEU A 276 -14.76 -3.83 -28.14
CA LEU A 276 -14.23 -4.40 -26.89
C LEU A 276 -13.14 -5.43 -27.17
N ARG A 277 -13.23 -6.13 -28.31
CA ARG A 277 -12.29 -7.19 -28.70
C ARG A 277 -10.85 -6.68 -28.81
N LEU A 278 -10.64 -5.50 -29.40
CA LEU A 278 -9.30 -4.91 -29.54
C LEU A 278 -8.73 -4.50 -28.18
N CYS A 279 -9.54 -3.85 -27.34
CA CYS A 279 -9.17 -3.48 -25.97
C CYS A 279 -8.77 -4.70 -25.15
N PHE A 280 -9.54 -5.78 -25.25
CA PHE A 280 -9.24 -7.05 -24.61
C PHE A 280 -7.96 -7.69 -25.13
N ALA A 281 -7.85 -7.85 -26.46
CA ALA A 281 -6.72 -8.52 -27.09
C ALA A 281 -5.40 -7.81 -26.77
N TYR A 282 -5.39 -6.47 -26.77
CA TYR A 282 -4.23 -5.67 -26.38
C TYR A 282 -3.72 -5.98 -24.97
N CYS A 283 -4.56 -6.38 -24.03
CA CYS A 283 -4.12 -6.76 -22.69
C CYS A 283 -3.15 -7.97 -22.68
N ALA A 284 -3.03 -8.72 -23.78
CA ALA A 284 -2.01 -9.76 -23.95
C ALA A 284 -0.57 -9.24 -23.86
N ILE A 285 -0.36 -7.95 -24.11
CA ILE A 285 0.98 -7.30 -24.04
C ILE A 285 1.55 -7.31 -22.62
N PHE A 286 0.69 -7.29 -21.60
CA PHE A 286 1.13 -7.35 -20.21
C PHE A 286 1.52 -8.78 -19.85
N PRO A 287 2.59 -9.00 -19.06
CA PRO A 287 2.92 -10.31 -18.53
C PRO A 287 1.76 -10.91 -17.72
N LYS A 288 1.71 -12.25 -17.63
CA LYS A 288 0.75 -12.94 -16.77
C LYS A 288 0.96 -12.51 -15.30
N GLY A 289 -0.15 -12.26 -14.60
CA GLY A 289 -0.15 -11.74 -13.22
C GLY A 289 0.32 -10.29 -13.03
N HIS A 290 0.57 -9.54 -14.11
CA HIS A 290 0.93 -8.13 -14.02
C HIS A 290 -0.22 -7.27 -13.49
N ASN A 291 0.12 -6.27 -12.67
CA ASN A 291 -0.82 -5.28 -12.13
C ASN A 291 -1.00 -4.15 -13.15
N ILE A 292 -2.22 -4.02 -13.68
CA ILE A 292 -2.53 -3.06 -14.74
C ILE A 292 -3.29 -1.88 -14.13
N ALA A 293 -2.66 -0.71 -14.08
CA ALA A 293 -3.31 0.52 -13.62
C ALA A 293 -4.43 0.94 -14.59
N LYS A 294 -5.64 1.18 -14.05
CA LYS A 294 -6.84 1.51 -14.85
C LYS A 294 -6.63 2.69 -15.78
N ALA A 295 -6.13 3.80 -15.23
CA ALA A 295 -5.96 5.05 -15.97
C ALA A 295 -4.96 4.87 -17.12
N SER A 296 -3.81 4.23 -16.85
CA SER A 296 -2.80 3.92 -17.86
C SER A 296 -3.39 3.07 -18.99
N LEU A 297 -4.09 1.97 -18.68
CA LEU A 297 -4.68 1.08 -19.69
C LEU A 297 -5.67 1.80 -20.61
N VAL A 298 -6.57 2.60 -20.04
CA VAL A 298 -7.54 3.39 -20.83
C VAL A 298 -6.83 4.36 -21.77
N HIS A 299 -5.79 5.06 -21.30
CA HIS A 299 -5.03 5.98 -22.13
C HIS A 299 -4.22 5.28 -23.23
N GLN A 300 -3.73 4.07 -22.98
CA GLN A 300 -3.09 3.25 -24.01
C GLN A 300 -4.09 2.85 -25.11
N TRP A 301 -5.33 2.45 -24.76
CA TRP A 301 -6.38 2.19 -25.75
C TRP A 301 -6.74 3.42 -26.58
N ILE A 302 -6.78 4.61 -25.96
CA ILE A 302 -7.00 5.89 -26.67
C ILE A 302 -5.81 6.22 -27.59
N ALA A 303 -4.59 6.02 -27.12
CA ALA A 303 -3.37 6.25 -27.89
C ALA A 303 -3.31 5.36 -29.13
N LEU A 304 -3.68 4.09 -29.00
CA LEU A 304 -3.74 3.13 -30.09
C LEU A 304 -4.93 3.35 -31.02
N GLY A 305 -5.97 4.04 -30.55
CA GLY A 305 -7.17 4.36 -31.33
C GLY A 305 -8.23 3.26 -31.30
N PHE A 306 -8.25 2.44 -30.26
CA PHE A 306 -9.29 1.41 -30.07
C PHE A 306 -10.62 1.98 -29.58
N ILE A 307 -10.58 3.18 -28.99
CA ILE A 307 -11.77 3.89 -28.54
C ILE A 307 -12.14 4.92 -29.60
N GLU A 308 -13.25 4.67 -30.29
CA GLU A 308 -13.79 5.60 -31.27
C GLU A 308 -14.27 6.89 -30.58
N PRO A 309 -13.99 8.07 -31.15
CA PRO A 309 -14.52 9.32 -30.64
C PRO A 309 -16.05 9.33 -30.69
N SER A 310 -16.70 9.56 -29.56
CA SER A 310 -18.14 9.75 -29.47
C SER A 310 -18.47 11.22 -29.29
N LYS A 311 -19.59 11.66 -29.87
CA LYS A 311 -20.16 13.00 -29.62
C LYS A 311 -20.79 13.10 -28.23
N THR A 312 -21.18 11.98 -27.63
CA THR A 312 -21.94 11.91 -26.38
C THR A 312 -21.07 11.66 -25.15
N PHE A 313 -19.97 10.93 -25.30
CA PHE A 313 -19.07 10.58 -24.18
C PHE A 313 -17.61 10.84 -24.54
N SER A 314 -16.83 11.29 -23.56
CA SER A 314 -15.37 11.38 -23.72
C SER A 314 -14.75 9.98 -23.90
N SER A 315 -13.62 9.90 -24.60
CA SER A 315 -12.92 8.63 -24.83
C SER A 315 -12.50 7.95 -23.52
N VAL A 316 -12.15 8.71 -22.48
CA VAL A 316 -11.83 8.17 -21.15
C VAL A 316 -13.06 7.49 -20.54
N ARG A 317 -14.23 8.16 -20.57
CA ARG A 317 -15.49 7.62 -20.02
C ARG A 317 -15.97 6.37 -20.78
N LEU A 318 -15.75 6.32 -22.09
CA LEU A 318 -15.98 5.11 -22.88
C LEU A 318 -15.01 3.99 -22.47
N GLY A 319 -13.73 4.28 -22.28
CA GLY A 319 -12.74 3.32 -21.79
C GLY A 319 -13.12 2.73 -20.44
N GLU A 320 -13.61 3.55 -19.51
CA GLU A 320 -14.11 3.06 -18.22
C GLU A 320 -15.37 2.18 -18.36
N LYS A 321 -16.25 2.47 -19.32
CA LYS A 321 -17.38 1.60 -19.66
C LYS A 321 -16.88 0.24 -20.18
N TYR A 322 -15.84 0.24 -21.02
CA TYR A 322 -15.26 -1.00 -21.56
C TYR A 322 -14.58 -1.81 -20.46
N ILE A 323 -13.83 -1.17 -19.54
CA ILE A 323 -13.29 -1.82 -18.34
C ILE A 323 -14.40 -2.49 -17.53
N ARG A 324 -15.52 -1.80 -17.27
CA ARG A 324 -16.64 -2.38 -16.52
C ARG A 324 -17.23 -3.62 -17.19
N GLN A 325 -17.30 -3.63 -18.53
CA GLN A 325 -17.75 -4.82 -19.28
C GLN A 325 -16.78 -5.99 -19.14
N LEU A 326 -15.46 -5.74 -19.26
CA LEU A 326 -14.44 -6.78 -19.07
C LEU A 326 -14.40 -7.32 -17.63
N VAL A 327 -14.58 -6.44 -16.63
CA VAL A 327 -14.72 -6.85 -15.22
C VAL A 327 -16.00 -7.67 -15.02
N GLY A 328 -17.11 -7.28 -15.66
CA GLY A 328 -18.37 -8.05 -15.64
C GLY A 328 -18.21 -9.47 -16.19
N MET A 329 -17.41 -9.64 -17.24
CA MET A 329 -17.05 -10.97 -17.78
C MET A 329 -16.00 -11.71 -16.94
N SER A 330 -15.45 -11.10 -15.88
CA SER A 330 -14.28 -11.59 -15.14
C SER A 330 -13.00 -11.74 -15.97
N PHE A 331 -12.92 -11.02 -17.09
CA PHE A 331 -11.74 -10.97 -17.94
C PHE A 331 -10.67 -10.03 -17.35
N LEU A 332 -11.10 -9.04 -16.56
CA LEU A 332 -10.26 -8.27 -15.64
C LEU A 332 -10.78 -8.44 -14.22
N GLN A 333 -9.89 -8.49 -13.24
CA GLN A 333 -10.22 -8.65 -11.82
C GLN A 333 -9.55 -7.54 -11.03
N ARG A 334 -10.23 -6.96 -10.04
CA ARG A 334 -9.63 -5.93 -9.17
C ARG A 334 -8.52 -6.56 -8.32
N SER A 335 -7.35 -5.93 -8.31
CA SER A 335 -6.24 -6.32 -7.44
C SER A 335 -6.57 -6.05 -5.98
N ILE A 336 -6.06 -6.88 -5.07
CA ILE A 336 -6.25 -6.76 -3.61
C ILE A 336 -5.31 -5.70 -3.01
N LEU A 337 -4.34 -5.22 -3.79
CA LEU A 337 -3.42 -4.16 -3.36
C LEU A 337 -4.19 -2.83 -3.19
N HIS A 338 -4.25 -2.33 -1.96
CA HIS A 338 -4.84 -1.03 -1.64
C HIS A 338 -3.89 0.09 -2.10
N THR A 339 -4.01 0.51 -3.35
CA THR A 339 -3.38 1.72 -3.89
C THR A 339 -4.42 2.84 -4.05
N GLU A 340 -4.00 4.11 -4.06
CA GLU A 340 -4.90 5.26 -4.34
C GLU A 340 -5.59 5.16 -5.72
N GLN A 341 -5.02 4.36 -6.64
CA GLN A 341 -5.58 4.08 -7.96
C GLN A 341 -6.17 2.66 -8.05
N GLU A 342 -7.24 2.48 -8.84
CA GLU A 342 -7.75 1.15 -9.19
C GLU A 342 -6.75 0.38 -10.07
N VAL A 343 -6.35 -0.80 -9.62
CA VAL A 343 -5.44 -1.72 -10.33
C VAL A 343 -6.17 -3.02 -10.65
N PHE A 344 -5.93 -3.57 -11.85
CA PHE A 344 -6.52 -4.82 -12.30
C PHE A 344 -5.47 -5.90 -12.58
N THR A 345 -5.87 -7.16 -12.55
CA THR A 345 -5.11 -8.31 -13.05
C THR A 345 -5.97 -9.11 -14.04
N MET A 346 -5.32 -9.88 -14.92
CA MET A 346 -5.99 -10.77 -15.87
C MET A 346 -5.72 -12.22 -15.49
N HIS A 347 -6.76 -13.05 -15.45
CA HIS A 347 -6.61 -14.48 -15.17
C HIS A 347 -5.83 -15.15 -16.31
N ASP A 348 -4.86 -16.01 -15.98
CA ASP A 348 -3.98 -16.67 -16.95
C ASP A 348 -4.69 -17.32 -18.15
N MET A 349 -5.80 -18.04 -17.95
CA MET A 349 -6.56 -18.61 -19.07
C MET A 349 -7.20 -17.57 -19.99
N VAL A 350 -7.59 -16.43 -19.43
CA VAL A 350 -8.12 -15.30 -20.20
C VAL A 350 -6.96 -14.61 -20.93
N HIS A 351 -5.80 -14.52 -20.28
CA HIS A 351 -4.56 -14.07 -20.92
C HIS A 351 -4.19 -14.97 -22.10
N ASP A 352 -4.30 -16.29 -21.94
CA ASP A 352 -4.05 -17.27 -23.03
C ASP A 352 -5.01 -17.05 -24.21
N VAL A 353 -6.29 -16.72 -23.95
CA VAL A 353 -7.24 -16.31 -25.00
C VAL A 353 -6.71 -15.07 -25.72
N ALA A 354 -6.37 -14.01 -24.97
CA ALA A 354 -5.86 -12.77 -25.54
C ALA A 354 -4.58 -13.01 -26.36
N ARG A 355 -3.67 -13.87 -25.87
CA ARG A 355 -2.42 -14.24 -26.55
C ARG A 355 -2.68 -14.98 -27.86
N SER A 356 -3.57 -15.97 -27.85
CA SER A 356 -3.94 -16.73 -29.07
C SER A 356 -4.54 -15.86 -30.16
N VAL A 357 -5.24 -14.79 -29.75
CA VAL A 357 -5.83 -13.81 -30.67
C VAL A 357 -4.76 -12.87 -31.25
N MET A 358 -3.67 -12.66 -30.50
CA MET A 358 -2.60 -11.71 -30.83
C MET A 358 -1.33 -12.38 -31.37
N ASP A 359 -1.35 -13.70 -31.61
CA ASP A 359 -0.16 -14.52 -31.88
C ASP A 359 0.71 -13.97 -33.04
N GLU A 360 0.07 -13.47 -34.10
CA GLU A 360 0.76 -12.89 -35.26
C GLU A 360 1.08 -11.39 -35.13
N GLU A 361 0.46 -10.68 -34.17
CA GLU A 361 0.60 -9.22 -34.00
C GLU A 361 1.49 -8.80 -32.83
N LEU A 362 1.70 -9.68 -31.84
CA LEU A 362 2.45 -9.43 -30.61
C LEU A 362 3.72 -10.29 -30.57
N VAL A 363 4.88 -9.65 -30.49
CA VAL A 363 6.17 -10.34 -30.39
C VAL A 363 6.78 -10.15 -29.00
N PHE A 364 7.41 -11.20 -28.50
CA PHE A 364 8.13 -11.23 -27.23
C PHE A 364 9.63 -11.31 -27.48
N PHE A 365 10.38 -10.38 -26.89
CA PHE A 365 11.84 -10.40 -26.96
C PHE A 365 12.44 -10.62 -25.58
N ASN A 366 13.33 -11.60 -25.49
CA ASN A 366 14.06 -11.96 -24.28
C ASN A 366 15.50 -12.32 -24.68
N ASP A 367 16.49 -12.00 -23.84
CA ASP A 367 17.91 -12.29 -24.11
C ASP A 367 18.20 -13.77 -24.44
N THR A 368 17.34 -14.69 -23.98
CA THR A 368 17.47 -16.14 -24.18
C THR A 368 16.73 -16.71 -25.40
N LYS A 369 15.78 -15.95 -25.97
CA LYS A 369 14.98 -16.37 -27.13
C LYS A 369 15.03 -15.28 -28.20
N ILE A 370 15.95 -15.41 -29.13
CA ILE A 370 15.94 -14.61 -30.36
C ILE A 370 14.99 -15.32 -31.32
N SER A 371 13.73 -14.87 -31.39
CA SER A 371 12.84 -15.30 -32.47
C SER A 371 13.46 -14.89 -33.80
N SER A 372 13.67 -15.83 -34.72
CA SER A 372 14.23 -15.58 -36.05
C SER A 372 13.47 -14.45 -36.76
N THR A 373 14.22 -13.45 -37.22
CA THR A 373 13.75 -12.16 -37.75
C THR A 373 13.05 -12.23 -39.11
N THR A 374 12.92 -13.41 -39.72
CA THR A 374 12.54 -13.56 -41.13
C THR A 374 11.03 -13.65 -41.42
N GLU A 375 10.14 -13.78 -40.42
CA GLU A 375 8.68 -13.93 -40.64
C GLU A 375 7.80 -12.80 -40.05
N GLN A 376 8.36 -11.76 -39.43
CA GLN A 376 7.62 -10.81 -38.57
C GLN A 376 7.01 -9.59 -39.29
N LYS A 377 6.51 -9.74 -40.53
CA LYS A 377 6.02 -8.61 -41.35
C LYS A 377 4.77 -7.89 -40.79
N PHE A 378 4.02 -8.51 -39.88
CA PHE A 378 2.72 -7.99 -39.38
C PHE A 378 2.70 -7.65 -37.88
N CYS A 379 3.86 -7.63 -37.22
CA CYS A 379 3.94 -7.33 -35.80
C CYS A 379 3.70 -5.82 -35.52
N HIS A 380 2.72 -5.55 -34.65
CA HIS A 380 2.32 -4.21 -34.23
C HIS A 380 2.62 -3.93 -32.76
N TYR A 381 2.88 -4.96 -31.95
CA TYR A 381 3.08 -4.82 -30.51
C TYR A 381 4.30 -5.63 -30.07
N ALA A 382 5.09 -5.08 -29.15
CA ALA A 382 6.25 -5.77 -28.61
C ALA A 382 6.30 -5.68 -27.09
N LEU A 383 6.62 -6.80 -26.44
CA LEU A 383 7.04 -6.86 -25.04
C LEU A 383 8.53 -7.22 -24.98
N LEU A 384 9.33 -6.31 -24.42
CA LEU A 384 10.71 -6.58 -24.03
C LEU A 384 10.69 -7.12 -22.59
N GLU A 385 11.04 -8.39 -22.41
CA GLU A 385 10.99 -9.03 -21.10
C GLU A 385 12.38 -9.57 -20.70
N ASN A 386 12.87 -9.14 -19.54
CA ASN A 386 14.22 -9.47 -19.04
C ASN A 386 15.33 -9.14 -20.06
N TYR A 387 15.14 -8.11 -20.87
CA TYR A 387 16.05 -7.74 -21.94
C TYR A 387 17.12 -6.77 -21.43
N SER A 388 18.40 -7.01 -21.74
CA SER A 388 19.51 -6.21 -21.22
C SER A 388 20.40 -5.56 -22.29
N LYS A 389 20.32 -5.99 -23.56
CA LYS A 389 21.25 -5.57 -24.62
C LYS A 389 20.75 -4.34 -25.39
N SER A 390 21.33 -3.16 -25.20
CA SER A 390 20.89 -1.93 -25.91
C SER A 390 21.25 -1.87 -27.40
N SER A 391 22.36 -2.51 -27.80
CA SER A 391 22.96 -2.36 -29.14
C SER A 391 22.18 -2.97 -30.32
N ASN A 392 21.07 -3.69 -30.06
CA ASN A 392 20.34 -4.45 -31.10
C ASN A 392 18.84 -4.11 -31.21
N LEU A 393 18.32 -3.09 -30.51
CA LEU A 393 16.87 -2.82 -30.57
C LEU A 393 16.40 -2.45 -31.99
N SER A 394 17.20 -1.69 -32.74
CA SER A 394 16.87 -1.28 -34.11
C SER A 394 16.96 -2.39 -35.16
N THR A 395 17.66 -3.49 -34.85
CA THR A 395 17.78 -4.66 -35.74
C THR A 395 16.76 -5.73 -35.42
N ILE A 396 16.23 -5.74 -34.20
CA ILE A 396 15.32 -6.77 -33.68
C ILE A 396 13.86 -6.34 -33.79
N LEU A 397 13.56 -5.07 -33.55
CA LEU A 397 12.19 -4.60 -33.50
C LEU A 397 11.67 -4.24 -34.92
N PRO A 398 10.42 -4.60 -35.26
CA PRO A 398 9.82 -4.21 -36.54
C PRO A 398 9.54 -2.71 -36.65
N ALA A 399 9.73 -2.14 -37.85
CA ALA A 399 9.41 -0.73 -38.09
C ALA A 399 7.90 -0.41 -37.99
N THR A 400 7.04 -1.42 -38.10
CA THR A 400 5.55 -1.35 -38.06
C THR A 400 4.96 -1.23 -36.66
N LEU A 401 5.78 -1.30 -35.60
CA LEU A 401 5.33 -1.29 -34.22
C LEU A 401 4.51 -0.04 -33.86
N ARG A 402 3.46 -0.27 -33.07
CA ARG A 402 2.52 0.71 -32.50
C ARG A 402 2.62 0.80 -30.98
N ALA A 403 2.98 -0.29 -30.29
CA ALA A 403 3.28 -0.27 -28.86
C ALA A 403 4.54 -1.06 -28.52
N VAL A 404 5.33 -0.54 -27.58
CA VAL A 404 6.46 -1.24 -26.94
C VAL A 404 6.30 -1.13 -25.43
N HIS A 405 6.36 -2.26 -24.75
CA HIS A 405 6.37 -2.38 -23.29
C HIS A 405 7.64 -3.03 -22.81
N THR A 406 8.09 -2.64 -21.62
CA THR A 406 9.24 -3.25 -20.95
C THR A 406 8.80 -3.91 -19.65
N SER A 407 9.29 -5.11 -19.39
CA SER A 407 9.07 -5.85 -18.15
C SER A 407 10.40 -6.37 -17.62
N ASN A 408 10.72 -6.07 -16.37
CA ASN A 408 11.99 -6.44 -15.72
C ASN A 408 13.25 -6.05 -16.55
N CYS A 409 13.27 -4.89 -17.19
CA CYS A 409 14.37 -4.44 -18.06
C CYS A 409 15.32 -3.47 -17.34
N SER A 410 15.53 -3.63 -16.03
CA SER A 410 16.30 -2.68 -15.21
C SER A 410 17.77 -2.57 -15.62
N LYS A 411 18.30 -3.59 -16.32
CA LYS A 411 19.66 -3.59 -16.88
C LYS A 411 19.75 -2.97 -18.27
N LEU A 412 18.63 -2.69 -18.93
CA LEU A 412 18.61 -2.08 -20.25
C LEU A 412 19.00 -0.60 -20.13
N VAL A 413 20.12 -0.25 -20.76
CA VAL A 413 20.65 1.12 -20.77
C VAL A 413 20.37 1.75 -22.14
N LEU A 414 19.49 2.74 -22.19
CA LEU A 414 19.16 3.47 -23.42
C LEU A 414 20.09 4.68 -23.55
N GLN A 415 20.94 4.73 -24.59
CA GLN A 415 21.95 5.80 -24.75
C GLN A 415 22.12 6.33 -26.17
N GLY A 416 21.31 5.92 -27.17
CA GLY A 416 21.53 6.29 -28.57
C GLY A 416 20.26 6.44 -29.43
N ASP A 417 20.33 5.86 -30.63
CA ASP A 417 19.31 5.95 -31.68
C ASP A 417 18.32 4.77 -31.67
N GLU A 418 18.15 4.12 -30.52
CA GLU A 418 17.49 2.82 -30.39
C GLU A 418 16.09 2.81 -30.97
N PHE A 419 15.30 3.88 -30.86
CA PHE A 419 13.92 3.95 -31.36
C PHE A 419 13.76 4.63 -32.73
N SER A 420 14.85 5.06 -33.36
CA SER A 420 14.81 5.88 -34.58
C SER A 420 14.20 5.19 -35.80
N PHE A 421 14.13 3.85 -35.79
CA PHE A 421 13.64 3.02 -36.88
C PHE A 421 12.10 2.88 -36.91
N THR A 422 11.40 3.05 -35.78
CA THR A 422 9.92 2.97 -35.75
C THR A 422 9.30 4.34 -35.97
N LYS A 423 8.54 4.52 -37.05
CA LYS A 423 7.82 5.79 -37.31
C LYS A 423 6.34 5.74 -36.91
N PHE A 424 5.82 4.55 -36.59
CA PHE A 424 4.40 4.32 -36.30
C PHE A 424 4.08 4.16 -34.81
N LEU A 425 5.10 4.21 -33.94
CA LEU A 425 4.95 3.97 -32.51
C LEU A 425 4.03 5.01 -31.87
N ARG A 426 3.05 4.53 -31.09
CA ARG A 426 2.03 5.35 -30.39
C ARG A 426 2.13 5.22 -28.88
N VAL A 427 2.53 4.06 -28.37
CA VAL A 427 2.70 3.75 -26.95
C VAL A 427 4.13 3.30 -26.70
N LEU A 428 4.82 3.93 -25.76
CA LEU A 428 6.13 3.53 -25.28
C LEU A 428 6.11 3.53 -23.75
N ASP A 429 6.21 2.35 -23.15
CA ASP A 429 6.26 2.15 -21.71
C ASP A 429 7.65 1.65 -21.32
N LEU A 430 8.38 2.48 -20.57
CA LEU A 430 9.73 2.23 -20.08
C LEU A 430 9.78 2.13 -18.54
N THR A 431 8.67 1.80 -17.89
CA THR A 431 8.55 1.77 -16.42
C THR A 431 9.65 0.96 -15.74
N ASP A 432 10.01 -0.18 -16.34
CA ASP A 432 10.98 -1.13 -15.79
C ASP A 432 12.41 -0.92 -16.32
N CYS A 433 12.71 0.21 -16.97
CA CYS A 433 14.03 0.53 -17.50
C CYS A 433 14.83 1.48 -16.59
N SER A 434 16.15 1.29 -16.52
CA SER A 434 17.05 2.26 -15.89
C SER A 434 17.48 3.33 -16.89
N ILE A 435 16.71 4.41 -16.98
CA ILE A 435 16.98 5.51 -17.91
C ILE A 435 17.84 6.58 -17.21
N ARG A 436 19.15 6.59 -17.48
CA ARG A 436 20.01 7.67 -16.97
C ARG A 436 19.72 9.01 -17.67
N ILE A 437 19.56 8.98 -18.99
CA ILE A 437 19.27 10.13 -19.83
C ILE A 437 18.27 9.66 -20.88
N LEU A 438 17.20 10.41 -21.09
CA LEU A 438 16.21 10.07 -22.11
C LEU A 438 16.83 10.24 -23.52
N PRO A 439 16.87 9.20 -24.36
CA PRO A 439 17.52 9.28 -25.67
C PRO A 439 16.93 10.39 -26.55
N SER A 440 17.80 11.13 -27.24
CA SER A 440 17.37 12.22 -28.15
C SER A 440 16.52 11.72 -29.32
N SER A 441 16.75 10.46 -29.72
CA SER A 441 16.04 9.75 -30.78
C SER A 441 14.54 9.59 -30.55
N ILE A 442 14.07 9.65 -29.30
CA ILE A 442 12.64 9.67 -28.98
C ILE A 442 11.93 10.82 -29.68
N GLY A 443 12.59 11.97 -29.84
CA GLY A 443 12.03 13.11 -30.57
C GLY A 443 11.73 12.84 -32.05
N LYS A 444 12.22 11.72 -32.63
CA LYS A 444 11.91 11.28 -34.00
C LYS A 444 10.55 10.55 -34.08
N LEU A 445 9.97 10.11 -32.96
CA LEU A 445 8.72 9.33 -32.89
C LEU A 445 7.47 10.21 -33.04
N LYS A 446 7.23 10.75 -34.23
CA LYS A 446 6.16 11.76 -34.47
C LYS A 446 4.72 11.25 -34.27
N GLN A 447 4.51 9.93 -34.19
CA GLN A 447 3.20 9.33 -33.91
C GLN A 447 2.97 9.02 -32.43
N LEU A 448 3.97 9.22 -31.57
CA LEU A 448 3.90 8.86 -30.15
C LEU A 448 2.82 9.69 -29.44
N ARG A 449 1.96 8.99 -28.68
CA ARG A 449 0.83 9.59 -27.94
C ARG A 449 0.90 9.29 -26.44
N PHE A 450 1.62 8.24 -26.06
CA PHE A 450 1.73 7.77 -24.69
C PHE A 450 3.19 7.43 -24.39
N LEU A 451 3.75 8.05 -23.35
CA LEU A 451 5.11 7.82 -22.88
C LEU A 451 5.13 7.71 -21.35
N ILE A 452 5.64 6.58 -20.85
CA ILE A 452 6.05 6.43 -19.45
C ILE A 452 7.58 6.27 -19.43
N ALA A 453 8.27 7.14 -18.71
CA ALA A 453 9.72 7.11 -18.55
C ALA A 453 10.10 7.67 -17.17
N PRO A 454 9.92 6.88 -16.09
CA PRO A 454 10.17 7.34 -14.73
C PRO A 454 11.66 7.40 -14.41
N ASN A 455 12.00 8.10 -13.32
CA ASN A 455 13.34 8.17 -12.74
C ASN A 455 14.43 8.61 -13.74
N ILE A 456 14.10 9.49 -14.69
CA ILE A 456 15.10 9.99 -15.63
C ILE A 456 16.11 10.89 -14.91
N GLY A 457 17.38 10.73 -15.25
CA GLY A 457 18.50 11.48 -14.65
C GLY A 457 18.81 12.80 -15.35
N ASP A 458 17.97 13.27 -16.28
CA ASP A 458 18.10 14.57 -16.92
C ASP A 458 17.95 15.71 -15.90
N ASN A 459 18.89 16.65 -15.88
CA ASN A 459 18.86 17.81 -14.98
C ASN A 459 17.78 18.85 -15.36
N VAL A 460 17.29 18.77 -16.61
CA VAL A 460 16.33 19.68 -17.22
C VAL A 460 15.29 18.83 -17.94
N PHE A 461 14.06 19.34 -18.07
CA PHE A 461 13.03 18.68 -18.86
C PHE A 461 13.54 18.29 -20.27
N PRO A 462 13.48 17.00 -20.68
CA PRO A 462 14.11 16.55 -21.91
C PRO A 462 13.60 17.26 -23.16
N LYS A 463 14.51 17.90 -23.91
CA LYS A 463 14.18 18.59 -25.16
C LYS A 463 13.59 17.65 -26.21
N SER A 464 13.97 16.37 -26.20
CA SER A 464 13.46 15.36 -27.14
C SER A 464 11.94 15.17 -27.03
N ILE A 465 11.37 15.27 -25.83
CA ILE A 465 9.92 15.18 -25.61
C ILE A 465 9.21 16.31 -26.35
N THR A 466 9.76 17.53 -26.34
CA THR A 466 9.18 18.72 -27.00
C THR A 466 9.02 18.61 -28.51
N LEU A 467 9.59 17.56 -29.11
CA LEU A 467 9.51 17.25 -30.53
C LEU A 467 8.36 16.28 -30.87
N LEU A 468 7.52 15.90 -29.90
CA LEU A 468 6.45 14.90 -30.03
C LEU A 468 5.06 15.55 -30.20
N PRO A 469 4.61 15.86 -31.43
CA PRO A 469 3.43 16.71 -31.65
C PRO A 469 2.08 16.07 -31.24
N LYS A 470 2.02 14.74 -31.10
CA LYS A 470 0.78 14.00 -30.81
C LYS A 470 0.71 13.45 -29.38
N LEU A 471 1.65 13.83 -28.52
CA LEU A 471 1.74 13.35 -27.15
C LEU A 471 0.49 13.75 -26.35
N LYS A 472 -0.16 12.77 -25.72
CA LYS A 472 -1.38 12.92 -24.90
C LYS A 472 -1.17 12.50 -23.45
N TYR A 473 -0.30 11.53 -23.21
CA TYR A 473 0.02 11.02 -21.87
C TYR A 473 1.53 11.03 -21.67
N LEU A 474 1.97 11.71 -20.62
CA LEU A 474 3.37 11.76 -20.21
C LEU A 474 3.48 11.51 -18.72
N ASP A 475 4.33 10.56 -18.35
CA ASP A 475 4.68 10.24 -16.97
C ASP A 475 6.20 10.17 -16.83
N LEU A 476 6.74 11.06 -16.01
CA LEU A 476 8.16 11.16 -15.66
C LEU A 476 8.35 11.11 -14.13
N HIS A 477 7.48 10.40 -13.40
CA HIS A 477 7.55 10.37 -11.93
C HIS A 477 8.93 9.90 -11.42
N GLY A 478 9.31 10.35 -10.23
CA GLY A 478 10.57 10.02 -9.58
C GLY A 478 11.81 10.64 -10.23
N SER A 479 11.67 11.52 -11.23
CA SER A 479 12.79 12.16 -11.93
C SER A 479 13.40 13.30 -11.11
N PHE A 480 14.06 12.94 -10.02
CA PHE A 480 14.55 13.83 -8.97
C PHE A 480 15.60 14.87 -9.43
N ARG A 481 16.19 14.72 -10.62
CA ARG A 481 17.18 15.69 -11.14
C ARG A 481 16.57 16.85 -11.92
N ILE A 482 15.31 16.73 -12.35
CA ILE A 482 14.64 17.80 -13.11
C ILE A 482 14.45 19.01 -12.19
N SER A 483 15.15 20.09 -12.50
CA SER A 483 15.18 21.30 -11.65
C SER A 483 14.11 22.34 -11.99
N ALA A 484 13.59 22.32 -13.23
CA ALA A 484 12.58 23.25 -13.70
C ALA A 484 11.73 22.68 -14.83
N LEU A 485 10.46 23.08 -14.88
CA LEU A 485 9.57 22.83 -16.01
C LEU A 485 9.64 24.04 -16.97
N GLN A 486 10.20 23.81 -18.17
CA GLN A 486 10.48 24.87 -19.14
C GLN A 486 9.30 25.18 -20.07
N GLY A 487 9.25 26.41 -20.61
CA GLY A 487 8.24 26.90 -21.54
C GLY A 487 8.04 26.04 -22.80
N SER A 488 9.02 25.21 -23.17
CA SER A 488 8.97 24.34 -24.35
C SER A 488 7.92 23.23 -24.27
N ILE A 489 7.47 22.81 -23.07
CA ILE A 489 6.41 21.80 -22.91
C ILE A 489 5.05 22.31 -23.42
N SER A 490 4.82 23.62 -23.42
CA SER A 490 3.59 24.27 -23.89
C SER A 490 3.23 23.92 -25.34
N LYS A 491 4.20 23.47 -26.14
CA LYS A 491 3.98 23.01 -27.52
C LYS A 491 3.05 21.79 -27.61
N HIS A 492 2.85 21.05 -26.52
CA HIS A 492 1.98 19.87 -26.49
C HIS A 492 0.51 20.24 -26.19
N ALA A 493 -0.12 20.98 -27.10
CA ALA A 493 -1.51 21.40 -26.92
C ALA A 493 -2.51 20.24 -26.79
N CYS A 494 -2.13 19.02 -27.20
CA CYS A 494 -2.93 17.80 -27.07
C CYS A 494 -2.70 17.01 -25.78
N LEU A 495 -1.82 17.46 -24.87
CA LEU A 495 -1.48 16.73 -23.65
C LEU A 495 -2.69 16.70 -22.71
N ILE A 496 -3.06 15.50 -22.25
CA ILE A 496 -4.22 15.22 -21.37
C ILE A 496 -3.74 14.84 -19.96
N HIS A 497 -2.63 14.10 -19.86
CA HIS A 497 -2.10 13.60 -18.60
C HIS A 497 -0.63 13.94 -18.47
N LEU A 498 -0.26 14.56 -17.34
CA LEU A 498 1.11 14.87 -16.98
C LEU A 498 1.37 14.46 -15.52
N ASP A 499 2.23 13.46 -15.33
CA ASP A 499 2.72 13.07 -14.01
C ASP A 499 4.21 13.42 -13.86
N LEU A 500 4.51 14.27 -12.88
CA LEU A 500 5.84 14.69 -12.45
C LEU A 500 6.01 14.46 -10.94
N SER A 501 5.23 13.56 -10.34
CA SER A 501 5.31 13.26 -8.91
C SER A 501 6.71 12.80 -8.51
N GLY A 502 7.18 13.18 -7.32
CA GLY A 502 8.51 12.83 -6.84
C GLY A 502 9.67 13.51 -7.58
N CYS A 503 9.40 14.46 -8.50
CA CYS A 503 10.44 15.33 -9.08
C CYS A 503 10.85 16.40 -8.06
N SER A 504 11.49 15.97 -6.98
CA SER A 504 11.73 16.76 -5.76
C SER A 504 12.56 18.03 -5.95
N ASN A 505 13.34 18.13 -7.02
CA ASN A 505 14.16 19.31 -7.34
C ASN A 505 13.46 20.36 -8.22
N ILE A 506 12.20 20.17 -8.63
CA ILE A 506 11.46 21.20 -9.37
C ILE A 506 11.23 22.39 -8.43
N ARG A 507 12.00 23.46 -8.63
CA ARG A 507 11.89 24.69 -7.82
C ARG A 507 10.92 25.69 -8.44
N VAL A 508 10.93 25.79 -9.77
CA VAL A 508 10.17 26.78 -10.55
C VAL A 508 9.50 26.11 -11.75
N ILE A 509 8.24 26.44 -11.98
CA ILE A 509 7.53 26.17 -13.22
C ILE A 509 7.46 27.49 -14.00
N GLN A 510 8.06 27.54 -15.19
CA GLN A 510 8.03 28.76 -16.01
C GLN A 510 6.59 29.10 -16.39
N PRO A 511 6.16 30.38 -16.31
CA PRO A 511 4.78 30.78 -16.60
C PRO A 511 4.27 30.28 -17.95
N GLU A 512 5.11 30.34 -18.98
CA GLU A 512 4.78 29.93 -20.35
C GLU A 512 4.59 28.42 -20.49
N ALA A 513 5.12 27.61 -19.56
CA ALA A 513 5.12 26.14 -19.66
C ALA A 513 3.70 25.56 -19.68
N LEU A 514 2.80 26.13 -18.88
CA LEU A 514 1.43 25.62 -18.75
C LEU A 514 0.43 26.27 -19.72
N CYS A 515 0.73 27.47 -20.26
CA CYS A 515 -0.18 28.23 -21.12
C CYS A 515 -0.73 27.45 -22.32
N GLY A 516 0.07 26.55 -22.89
CA GLY A 516 -0.31 25.81 -24.10
C GLY A 516 -1.08 24.52 -23.84
N LEU A 517 -1.14 24.03 -22.60
CA LEU A 517 -1.66 22.70 -22.26
C LEU A 517 -3.19 22.69 -22.04
N THR A 518 -3.95 23.34 -22.93
CA THR A 518 -5.40 23.58 -22.77
C THR A 518 -6.28 22.32 -22.67
N LYS A 519 -5.78 21.15 -23.09
CA LYS A 519 -6.45 19.84 -23.01
C LYS A 519 -6.07 19.02 -21.77
N LEU A 520 -5.25 19.56 -20.88
CA LEU A 520 -4.77 18.84 -19.70
C LEU A 520 -5.91 18.59 -18.72
N GLN A 521 -6.11 17.32 -18.36
CA GLN A 521 -7.15 16.85 -17.44
C GLN A 521 -6.55 16.32 -16.13
N PHE A 522 -5.32 15.82 -16.17
CA PHE A 522 -4.61 15.29 -15.01
C PHE A 522 -3.22 15.92 -14.88
N LEU A 523 -2.95 16.51 -13.71
CA LEU A 523 -1.64 17.05 -13.34
C LEU A 523 -1.24 16.57 -11.94
N ASN A 524 -0.15 15.82 -11.86
CA ASN A 524 0.43 15.37 -10.60
C ASN A 524 1.81 15.97 -10.40
N LEU A 525 1.94 16.78 -9.35
CA LEU A 525 3.15 17.46 -8.89
C LEU A 525 3.45 17.08 -7.43
N SER A 526 2.84 16.01 -6.90
CA SER A 526 3.06 15.59 -5.52
C SER A 526 4.54 15.31 -5.24
N TRP A 527 4.99 15.55 -4.01
CA TRP A 527 6.38 15.37 -3.59
C TRP A 527 7.41 16.23 -4.37
N CYS A 528 6.98 17.30 -5.05
CA CYS A 528 7.88 18.36 -5.54
C CYS A 528 8.25 19.29 -4.36
N SER A 529 9.03 18.77 -3.41
CA SER A 529 9.21 19.34 -2.07
C SER A 529 9.76 20.78 -2.04
N ILE A 530 10.57 21.18 -3.03
CA ILE A 530 11.17 22.52 -3.09
C ILE A 530 10.42 23.51 -3.99
N LEU A 531 9.28 23.12 -4.56
CA LEU A 531 8.44 23.99 -5.39
C LEU A 531 7.91 25.16 -4.56
N GLN A 532 8.22 26.40 -4.95
CA GLN A 532 7.90 27.59 -4.15
C GLN A 532 6.58 28.27 -4.56
N ILE A 533 6.33 28.35 -5.86
CA ILE A 533 5.22 29.10 -6.46
C ILE A 533 4.71 28.33 -7.69
N LEU A 534 3.38 28.32 -7.87
CA LEU A 534 2.73 27.92 -9.12
C LEU A 534 2.45 29.17 -9.98
N PRO A 535 2.67 29.11 -11.30
CA PRO A 535 2.42 30.27 -12.16
C PRO A 535 0.92 30.57 -12.30
N GLU A 536 0.56 31.85 -12.47
CA GLU A 536 -0.83 32.30 -12.66
C GLU A 536 -1.50 31.61 -13.87
N ASN A 537 -0.71 31.29 -14.90
CA ASN A 537 -1.17 30.64 -16.11
C ASN A 537 -1.72 29.21 -15.89
N ILE A 538 -1.54 28.58 -14.73
CA ILE A 538 -2.23 27.32 -14.43
C ILE A 538 -3.75 27.46 -14.54
N ALA A 539 -4.29 28.65 -14.29
CA ALA A 539 -5.71 28.96 -14.40
C ALA A 539 -6.25 28.82 -15.83
N SER A 540 -5.37 28.76 -16.85
CA SER A 540 -5.76 28.52 -18.25
C SER A 540 -6.12 27.06 -18.55
N LEU A 541 -5.83 26.12 -17.63
CA LEU A 541 -6.10 24.69 -17.80
C LEU A 541 -7.57 24.35 -17.50
N THR A 542 -8.51 24.94 -18.24
CA THR A 542 -9.95 24.87 -17.92
C THR A 542 -10.55 23.46 -17.97
N GLU A 543 -9.91 22.50 -18.65
CA GLU A 543 -10.33 21.09 -18.68
C GLU A 543 -9.74 20.25 -17.52
N LEU A 544 -8.94 20.84 -16.63
CA LEU A 544 -8.25 20.12 -15.55
C LEU A 544 -9.25 19.55 -14.54
N GLN A 545 -9.19 18.24 -14.32
CA GLN A 545 -10.09 17.49 -13.42
C GLN A 545 -9.36 16.98 -12.16
N TYR A 546 -8.07 16.71 -12.26
CA TYR A 546 -7.24 16.20 -11.17
C TYR A 546 -5.98 17.05 -11.02
N LEU A 547 -5.77 17.59 -9.81
CA LEU A 547 -4.56 18.31 -9.42
C LEU A 547 -4.05 17.78 -8.08
N ASN A 548 -2.84 17.23 -8.07
CA ASN A 548 -2.17 16.79 -6.84
C ASN A 548 -0.87 17.57 -6.63
N LEU A 549 -0.81 18.28 -5.52
CA LEU A 549 0.29 19.11 -5.04
C LEU A 549 0.74 18.69 -3.64
N SER A 550 0.33 17.50 -3.18
CA SER A 550 0.65 17.04 -1.83
C SER A 550 2.16 16.99 -1.58
N ASN A 551 2.57 17.30 -0.35
CA ASN A 551 3.97 17.33 0.09
C ASN A 551 4.87 18.31 -0.69
N CYS A 552 4.29 19.35 -1.32
CA CYS A 552 5.03 20.53 -1.81
C CYS A 552 5.28 21.50 -0.64
N PHE A 553 6.20 21.14 0.27
CA PHE A 553 6.37 21.80 1.57
C PHE A 553 6.62 23.31 1.49
N LEU A 554 7.34 23.77 0.46
CA LEU A 554 7.71 25.18 0.27
C LEU A 554 6.69 26.00 -0.53
N LEU A 555 5.58 25.40 -0.99
CA LEU A 555 4.58 26.09 -1.80
C LEU A 555 3.90 27.18 -0.97
N SER A 556 4.18 28.44 -1.28
CA SER A 556 3.78 29.59 -0.46
C SER A 556 2.38 30.12 -0.74
N GLN A 557 1.93 30.03 -1.99
CA GLN A 557 0.65 30.55 -2.45
C GLN A 557 0.10 29.76 -3.65
N LEU A 558 -1.23 29.74 -3.76
CA LEU A 558 -1.92 29.33 -4.98
C LEU A 558 -2.19 30.53 -5.90
N PRO A 559 -2.27 30.33 -7.22
CA PRO A 559 -2.62 31.35 -8.20
C PRO A 559 -3.93 32.06 -7.90
N SER A 560 -3.94 33.39 -8.08
CA SER A 560 -5.10 34.25 -7.80
C SER A 560 -6.38 33.83 -8.55
N HIS A 561 -6.22 33.27 -9.75
CA HIS A 561 -7.30 32.81 -10.63
C HIS A 561 -7.54 31.29 -10.62
N ILE A 562 -7.06 30.54 -9.62
CA ILE A 562 -7.21 29.06 -9.54
C ILE A 562 -8.67 28.60 -9.67
N GLY A 563 -9.64 29.43 -9.23
CA GLY A 563 -11.07 29.19 -9.40
C GLY A 563 -11.59 29.07 -10.83
N SER A 564 -10.77 29.40 -11.82
CA SER A 564 -11.10 29.24 -13.25
C SER A 564 -11.09 27.77 -13.70
N LEU A 565 -10.51 26.88 -12.88
CA LEU A 565 -10.49 25.42 -13.11
C LEU A 565 -11.84 24.79 -12.78
N THR A 566 -12.89 25.18 -13.52
CA THR A 566 -14.28 24.81 -13.17
C THR A 566 -14.58 23.32 -13.31
N GLU A 567 -13.79 22.56 -14.06
CA GLU A 567 -13.91 21.10 -14.22
C GLU A 567 -13.17 20.30 -13.14
N LEU A 568 -12.46 20.98 -12.22
CA LEU A 568 -11.64 20.32 -11.20
C LEU A 568 -12.52 19.52 -10.22
N GLN A 569 -12.24 18.23 -10.09
CA GLN A 569 -12.96 17.27 -9.24
C GLN A 569 -12.12 16.81 -8.05
N TYR A 570 -10.80 16.72 -8.22
CA TYR A 570 -9.87 16.28 -7.18
C TYR A 570 -8.77 17.32 -7.01
N LEU A 571 -8.59 17.79 -5.77
CA LEU A 571 -7.50 18.66 -5.38
C LEU A 571 -6.86 18.16 -4.07
N ASN A 572 -5.58 17.83 -4.13
CA ASN A 572 -4.82 17.45 -2.93
C ASN A 572 -3.66 18.41 -2.72
N LEU A 573 -3.70 19.10 -1.58
CA LEU A 573 -2.71 20.06 -1.10
C LEU A 573 -2.10 19.60 0.24
N SER A 574 -2.38 18.36 0.68
CA SER A 574 -1.91 17.85 1.96
C SER A 574 -0.40 18.03 2.15
N GLY A 575 0.03 18.46 3.32
CA GLY A 575 1.44 18.71 3.62
C GLY A 575 2.04 19.97 2.99
N CYS A 576 1.29 20.83 2.30
CA CYS A 576 1.77 22.14 1.83
C CYS A 576 1.91 23.16 2.99
N GLN A 577 2.92 22.96 3.86
CA GLN A 577 3.08 23.74 5.10
C GLN A 577 3.37 25.23 4.86
N GLY A 578 4.02 25.57 3.74
CA GLY A 578 4.32 26.95 3.37
C GLY A 578 3.10 27.77 2.92
N LEU A 579 1.96 27.14 2.64
CA LEU A 579 0.81 27.80 2.04
C LEU A 579 0.15 28.76 3.04
N VAL A 580 0.10 30.06 2.72
CA VAL A 580 -0.34 31.10 3.67
C VAL A 580 -1.82 31.49 3.52
N LYS A 581 -2.38 31.36 2.32
CA LYS A 581 -3.78 31.74 2.04
C LYS A 581 -4.35 30.95 0.86
N LEU A 582 -5.67 30.82 0.85
CA LEU A 582 -6.43 30.37 -0.32
C LEU A 582 -7.04 31.60 -1.03
N PRO A 583 -6.93 31.72 -2.36
CA PRO A 583 -7.45 32.87 -3.09
C PRO A 583 -8.99 32.89 -3.11
N MET A 584 -9.61 34.06 -3.18
CA MET A 584 -11.08 34.21 -3.20
C MET A 584 -11.75 33.50 -4.38
N SER A 585 -11.03 33.31 -5.50
CA SER A 585 -11.54 32.57 -6.65
C SER A 585 -11.77 31.09 -6.35
N PHE A 586 -11.11 30.52 -5.33
CA PHE A 586 -11.19 29.10 -4.97
C PHE A 586 -12.62 28.60 -4.74
N ARG A 587 -13.52 29.46 -4.26
CA ARG A 587 -14.95 29.16 -4.10
C ARG A 587 -15.67 28.82 -5.42
N ASN A 588 -15.08 29.13 -6.57
CA ASN A 588 -15.66 28.90 -7.89
C ASN A 588 -15.44 27.46 -8.40
N LEU A 589 -14.70 26.61 -7.67
CA LEU A 589 -14.45 25.20 -8.01
C LEU A 589 -15.70 24.32 -7.73
N LYS A 590 -16.81 24.61 -8.42
CA LYS A 590 -18.14 24.03 -8.14
C LYS A 590 -18.24 22.52 -8.40
N ASN A 591 -17.35 21.96 -9.21
CA ASN A 591 -17.30 20.52 -9.51
C ASN A 591 -16.37 19.73 -8.58
N LEU A 592 -15.73 20.38 -7.61
CA LEU A 592 -14.79 19.73 -6.71
C LEU A 592 -15.53 18.72 -5.82
N VAL A 593 -15.06 17.47 -5.85
CA VAL A 593 -15.62 16.33 -5.09
C VAL A 593 -14.71 15.98 -3.91
N HIS A 594 -13.39 16.04 -4.12
CA HIS A 594 -12.39 15.69 -3.12
C HIS A 594 -11.41 16.84 -2.90
N LEU A 595 -11.29 17.28 -1.64
CA LEU A 595 -10.35 18.30 -1.21
C LEU A 595 -9.59 17.83 0.03
N ASP A 596 -8.26 17.67 -0.11
CA ASP A 596 -7.38 17.44 1.03
C ASP A 596 -6.46 18.64 1.24
N LEU A 597 -6.61 19.30 2.39
CA LEU A 597 -5.78 20.42 2.84
C LEU A 597 -4.95 20.05 4.07
N SER A 598 -4.95 18.78 4.51
CA SER A 598 -4.37 18.37 5.79
C SER A 598 -2.92 18.82 5.96
N GLY A 599 -2.58 19.37 7.11
CA GLY A 599 -1.23 19.87 7.39
C GLY A 599 -0.85 21.17 6.67
N CYS A 600 -1.77 21.86 5.97
CA CYS A 600 -1.58 23.24 5.48
C CYS A 600 -1.67 24.27 6.63
N SER A 601 -0.82 24.15 7.64
CA SER A 601 -0.91 24.94 8.88
C SER A 601 -0.62 26.44 8.72
N GLY A 602 -0.10 26.86 7.55
CA GLY A 602 0.17 28.26 7.25
C GLY A 602 -1.08 29.05 6.84
N VAL A 603 -2.18 28.39 6.48
CA VAL A 603 -3.38 29.06 5.95
C VAL A 603 -4.14 29.75 7.07
N GLN A 604 -4.24 31.08 7.01
CA GLN A 604 -4.81 31.89 8.11
C GLN A 604 -6.29 32.28 7.93
N ASP A 605 -6.81 32.38 6.71
CA ASP A 605 -8.20 32.79 6.44
C ASP A 605 -8.97 31.74 5.62
N PHE A 606 -10.04 31.22 6.21
CA PHE A 606 -10.95 30.25 5.60
C PHE A 606 -12.39 30.75 5.50
N LYS A 607 -12.70 31.96 5.99
CA LYS A 607 -14.09 32.39 6.29
C LYS A 607 -15.04 32.28 5.10
N GLN A 608 -14.55 32.58 3.89
CA GLN A 608 -15.39 32.70 2.68
C GLN A 608 -15.01 31.73 1.54
N VAL A 609 -14.07 30.80 1.78
CA VAL A 609 -13.44 30.04 0.70
C VAL A 609 -14.26 28.82 0.27
N PHE A 610 -14.99 28.19 1.19
CA PHE A 610 -15.70 26.93 0.92
C PHE A 610 -17.12 27.10 0.39
N GLY A 611 -17.75 28.27 0.57
CA GLY A 611 -19.19 28.46 0.36
C GLY A 611 -19.72 28.24 -1.06
N GLY A 612 -18.86 28.00 -2.05
CA GLY A 612 -19.25 27.68 -3.43
C GLY A 612 -18.92 26.25 -3.89
N LEU A 613 -18.37 25.39 -3.04
CA LEU A 613 -17.94 24.03 -3.39
C LEU A 613 -19.09 23.01 -3.28
N THR A 614 -20.18 23.25 -4.01
CA THR A 614 -21.47 22.57 -3.76
C THR A 614 -21.50 21.06 -3.96
N LYS A 615 -20.55 20.48 -4.72
CA LYS A 615 -20.46 19.02 -4.97
C LYS A 615 -19.42 18.30 -4.09
N LEU A 616 -18.83 19.00 -3.12
CA LEU A 616 -17.76 18.44 -2.31
C LEU A 616 -18.29 17.32 -1.41
N GLN A 617 -17.69 16.13 -1.53
CA GLN A 617 -18.04 14.93 -0.76
C GLN A 617 -16.99 14.60 0.30
N TYR A 618 -15.72 14.88 0.02
CA TYR A 618 -14.60 14.62 0.93
C TYR A 618 -13.85 15.91 1.24
N LEU A 619 -13.73 16.23 2.53
CA LEU A 619 -12.96 17.38 3.01
C LEU A 619 -12.05 16.99 4.19
N ASN A 620 -10.74 17.12 4.00
CA ASN A 620 -9.76 16.92 5.07
C ASN A 620 -9.06 18.24 5.43
N LEU A 621 -9.32 18.71 6.64
CA LEU A 621 -8.79 19.92 7.27
C LEU A 621 -8.02 19.56 8.55
N SER A 622 -7.44 18.36 8.63
CA SER A 622 -6.66 17.96 9.80
C SER A 622 -5.35 18.74 9.93
N LYS A 623 -4.89 18.99 11.16
CA LYS A 623 -3.62 19.69 11.47
C LYS A 623 -3.49 21.09 10.84
N ILE A 624 -4.59 21.84 10.68
CA ILE A 624 -4.58 23.20 10.14
C ILE A 624 -4.45 24.24 11.26
N PHE A 625 -5.27 24.14 12.29
CA PHE A 625 -5.55 25.21 13.26
C PHE A 625 -4.68 25.13 14.52
N GLY A 626 -3.38 24.82 14.36
CA GLY A 626 -2.50 24.48 15.49
C GLY A 626 -1.32 25.42 15.78
N ARG A 627 -0.93 26.30 14.85
CA ARG A 627 0.39 26.99 14.86
C ARG A 627 0.39 28.53 14.83
N THR A 628 -0.75 29.22 14.74
CA THR A 628 -0.79 30.70 14.72
C THR A 628 -0.25 31.30 16.03
N ARG A 629 0.35 32.49 16.05
CA ARG A 629 0.93 33.04 17.30
C ARG A 629 -0.20 33.48 18.24
N VAL A 630 0.09 33.60 19.55
CA VAL A 630 -0.85 34.21 20.50
C VAL A 630 -0.99 35.68 20.11
N GLY A 631 -2.19 36.09 19.64
CA GLY A 631 -2.46 37.44 19.14
C GLY A 631 -3.13 37.49 17.76
N ASP A 632 -3.19 36.39 17.01
CA ASP A 632 -3.90 36.33 15.73
C ASP A 632 -5.42 36.13 15.96
N ASN A 633 -6.26 36.92 15.29
CA ASN A 633 -7.73 36.83 15.30
C ASN A 633 -8.21 35.50 14.68
N TRP A 634 -8.07 34.40 15.41
CA TRP A 634 -8.71 33.14 15.07
C TRP A 634 -10.22 33.28 15.26
N ASP A 635 -10.96 33.47 14.17
CA ASP A 635 -12.41 33.64 14.19
C ASP A 635 -13.20 32.33 14.25
N GLY A 636 -12.55 31.21 14.60
CA GLY A 636 -13.20 29.92 14.79
C GLY A 636 -13.36 29.08 13.51
N TYR A 637 -14.24 28.07 13.61
CA TYR A 637 -14.59 27.18 12.51
C TYR A 637 -15.20 27.96 11.32
N PRO A 638 -14.84 27.66 10.07
CA PRO A 638 -15.41 28.34 8.91
C PRO A 638 -16.89 27.94 8.71
N GLU A 639 -17.83 28.82 9.08
CA GLU A 639 -19.28 28.55 8.96
C GLU A 639 -19.70 28.16 7.53
N THR A 640 -18.95 28.60 6.52
CA THR A 640 -19.19 28.22 5.11
C THR A 640 -19.06 26.73 4.84
N ILE A 641 -18.33 25.95 5.64
CA ILE A 641 -18.30 24.48 5.51
C ILE A 641 -19.70 23.89 5.69
N SER A 642 -20.53 24.50 6.55
CA SER A 642 -21.90 24.06 6.80
C SER A 642 -22.86 24.24 5.61
N THR A 643 -22.41 24.89 4.53
CA THR A 643 -23.18 25.04 3.28
C THR A 643 -22.95 23.89 2.28
N LEU A 644 -22.04 22.97 2.59
CA LEU A 644 -21.62 21.87 1.72
C LEU A 644 -22.58 20.67 1.83
N ASN A 645 -23.77 20.78 1.22
CA ASN A 645 -24.85 19.81 1.38
C ASN A 645 -24.54 18.38 0.90
N ASP A 646 -23.56 18.23 0.00
CA ASP A 646 -23.13 16.93 -0.52
C ASP A 646 -21.98 16.30 0.27
N LEU A 647 -21.53 16.92 1.36
CA LEU A 647 -20.37 16.45 2.13
C LEU A 647 -20.68 15.15 2.88
N GLU A 648 -19.90 14.11 2.63
CA GLU A 648 -20.02 12.76 3.21
C GLU A 648 -18.94 12.49 4.27
N TYR A 649 -17.74 13.05 4.08
CA TYR A 649 -16.60 12.88 5.00
C TYR A 649 -15.97 14.23 5.35
N LEU A 650 -15.88 14.51 6.65
CA LEU A 650 -15.23 15.71 7.18
C LEU A 650 -14.19 15.33 8.25
N ASN A 651 -12.92 15.65 7.99
CA ASN A 651 -11.84 15.48 8.96
C ASN A 651 -11.31 16.82 9.47
N LEU A 652 -11.51 17.08 10.76
CA LEU A 652 -11.02 18.23 11.53
C LEU A 652 -10.00 17.81 12.58
N SER A 653 -9.44 16.60 12.50
CA SER A 653 -8.56 16.08 13.53
C SER A 653 -7.26 16.90 13.71
N ARG A 654 -6.66 16.81 14.90
CA ARG A 654 -5.40 17.45 15.29
C ARG A 654 -5.43 18.97 15.14
N ASN A 655 -6.62 19.57 15.29
CA ASN A 655 -6.84 21.00 15.36
C ASN A 655 -7.04 21.43 16.81
N SER A 656 -5.95 21.80 17.48
CA SER A 656 -5.96 22.06 18.92
C SER A 656 -6.71 23.34 19.32
N ARG A 657 -6.94 24.30 18.43
CA ARG A 657 -7.62 25.59 18.73
C ARG A 657 -9.12 25.65 18.39
N ILE A 658 -9.73 24.55 17.97
CA ILE A 658 -11.18 24.53 17.78
C ILE A 658 -11.83 24.39 19.16
N ASP A 659 -12.43 25.47 19.66
CA ASP A 659 -13.07 25.51 20.99
C ASP A 659 -14.56 25.12 20.95
N TYR A 660 -15.23 25.41 19.83
CA TYR A 660 -16.62 25.06 19.55
C TYR A 660 -16.83 24.86 18.04
N LEU A 661 -17.86 24.07 17.68
CA LEU A 661 -18.36 23.95 16.32
C LEU A 661 -19.70 24.72 16.21
N PRO A 662 -20.00 25.38 15.08
CA PRO A 662 -21.19 26.22 14.96
C PRO A 662 -22.46 25.38 14.85
N ARG A 663 -23.60 25.97 15.24
CA ARG A 663 -24.93 25.36 15.08
C ARG A 663 -25.25 25.04 13.61
N SER A 664 -24.67 25.76 12.66
CA SER A 664 -24.85 25.49 11.23
C SER A 664 -24.35 24.11 10.81
N LEU A 665 -23.43 23.47 11.55
CA LEU A 665 -22.89 22.14 11.22
C LEU A 665 -24.00 21.09 11.01
N GLY A 666 -25.10 21.20 11.74
CA GLY A 666 -26.29 20.34 11.61
C GLY A 666 -27.00 20.38 10.25
N ASN A 667 -26.61 21.29 9.37
CA ASN A 667 -27.12 21.39 8.00
C ASN A 667 -26.53 20.33 7.05
N LEU A 668 -25.44 19.66 7.43
CA LEU A 668 -24.74 18.68 6.59
C LEU A 668 -25.47 17.33 6.54
N LYS A 669 -26.62 17.27 5.86
CA LYS A 669 -27.55 16.11 5.87
C LYS A 669 -27.04 14.81 5.22
N LYS A 670 -25.91 14.84 4.52
CA LYS A 670 -25.27 13.65 3.92
C LYS A 670 -23.99 13.22 4.63
N LEU A 671 -23.57 13.94 5.68
CA LEU A 671 -22.33 13.65 6.38
C LEU A 671 -22.45 12.29 7.06
N GLN A 672 -21.56 11.37 6.69
CA GLN A 672 -21.47 10.02 7.23
C GLN A 672 -20.35 9.93 8.27
N THR A 673 -19.23 10.62 8.05
CA THR A 673 -18.08 10.58 8.96
C THR A 673 -17.63 11.98 9.36
N LEU A 674 -17.53 12.22 10.67
CA LEU A 674 -16.93 13.41 11.26
C LEU A 674 -15.76 13.03 12.18
N ASP A 675 -14.54 13.41 11.80
CA ASP A 675 -13.33 13.19 12.60
C ASP A 675 -12.86 14.46 13.31
N LEU A 676 -12.96 14.44 14.63
CA LEU A 676 -12.54 15.48 15.57
C LEU A 676 -11.32 15.04 16.40
N SER A 677 -10.66 13.93 16.06
CA SER A 677 -9.58 13.36 16.87
C SER A 677 -8.52 14.41 17.22
N TYR A 678 -7.98 14.45 18.43
CA TYR A 678 -6.98 15.39 18.91
C TYR A 678 -7.39 16.89 18.84
N CYS A 679 -8.69 17.21 18.84
CA CYS A 679 -9.20 18.59 19.03
C CYS A 679 -9.25 18.97 20.53
N ARG A 680 -8.09 19.30 21.08
CA ARG A 680 -7.88 19.42 22.54
C ARG A 680 -8.66 20.55 23.23
N SER A 681 -9.04 21.63 22.54
CA SER A 681 -9.78 22.73 23.16
C SER A 681 -11.30 22.66 22.99
N LEU A 682 -11.80 21.74 22.16
CA LEU A 682 -13.23 21.62 21.88
C LEU A 682 -13.96 21.19 23.14
N ARG A 683 -14.96 21.95 23.61
CA ARG A 683 -15.64 21.72 24.92
C ARG A 683 -17.03 21.10 24.81
N SER A 684 -17.71 21.29 23.69
CA SER A 684 -19.04 20.75 23.43
C SER A 684 -19.29 20.63 21.92
N LEU A 685 -20.28 19.83 21.53
CA LEU A 685 -20.80 19.80 20.17
C LEU A 685 -22.10 20.59 20.10
N PRO A 686 -22.41 21.27 18.98
CA PRO A 686 -23.68 21.96 18.81
C PRO A 686 -24.84 20.95 18.85
N HIS A 687 -25.94 21.26 19.55
CA HIS A 687 -27.13 20.40 19.57
C HIS A 687 -27.68 20.05 18.18
N SER A 688 -27.47 20.93 17.20
CA SER A 688 -27.89 20.69 15.82
C SER A 688 -27.16 19.54 15.13
N ILE A 689 -26.04 19.04 15.66
CA ILE A 689 -25.39 17.82 15.16
C ILE A 689 -26.34 16.61 15.24
N GLU A 690 -27.31 16.65 16.17
CA GLU A 690 -28.35 15.63 16.32
C GLU A 690 -29.33 15.61 15.13
N LEU A 691 -29.34 16.66 14.32
CA LEU A 691 -30.17 16.76 13.12
C LEU A 691 -29.52 16.10 11.89
N ILE A 692 -28.34 15.52 12.03
CA ILE A 692 -27.61 14.84 10.93
C ILE A 692 -27.95 13.35 10.97
N ASP A 693 -29.09 12.97 10.40
CA ASP A 693 -29.57 11.58 10.40
C ASP A 693 -28.65 10.59 9.65
N SER A 694 -27.79 11.09 8.76
CA SER A 694 -26.85 10.30 7.96
C SER A 694 -25.54 9.96 8.68
N LEU A 695 -25.27 10.55 9.85
CA LEU A 695 -23.98 10.40 10.52
C LEU A 695 -23.84 8.97 11.03
N GLU A 696 -22.82 8.27 10.54
CA GLU A 696 -22.48 6.89 10.91
C GLU A 696 -21.30 6.84 11.88
N PHE A 697 -20.33 7.74 11.71
CA PHE A 697 -19.07 7.73 12.45
C PHE A 697 -18.74 9.11 13.02
N LEU A 698 -18.71 9.22 14.35
CA LEU A 698 -18.22 10.40 15.07
C LEU A 698 -16.95 10.03 15.83
N ILE A 699 -15.83 10.60 15.38
CA ILE A 699 -14.49 10.19 15.77
C ILE A 699 -13.90 11.28 16.71
N VAL A 700 -13.87 11.10 18.04
CA VAL A 700 -13.54 12.15 19.05
C VAL A 700 -12.33 11.87 19.96
N VAL A 701 -11.35 11.14 19.44
CA VAL A 701 -10.15 10.78 20.19
C VAL A 701 -9.32 12.00 20.48
N GLY A 702 -8.36 11.97 21.38
CA GLY A 702 -7.53 13.12 21.72
C GLY A 702 -8.19 14.46 22.14
N CYS A 703 -9.52 14.58 22.24
CA CYS A 703 -10.32 15.77 22.61
C CYS A 703 -10.46 16.07 24.12
N SER A 704 -10.86 17.29 24.49
CA SER A 704 -10.97 17.69 25.91
C SER A 704 -11.94 16.86 26.76
N ASP A 705 -11.62 16.74 28.02
CA ASP A 705 -12.41 16.18 29.12
C ASP A 705 -13.83 16.70 29.22
N GLN A 706 -13.98 17.98 28.94
CA GLN A 706 -15.26 18.68 28.97
C GLN A 706 -16.18 18.22 27.82
N LEU A 707 -15.63 18.04 26.62
CA LEU A 707 -16.39 17.49 25.47
C LEU A 707 -16.89 16.09 25.77
N LYS A 708 -16.08 15.33 26.49
CA LYS A 708 -16.37 13.96 26.84
C LYS A 708 -17.49 13.83 27.87
N GLU A 709 -17.45 14.67 28.90
CA GLU A 709 -18.51 14.86 29.90
C GLU A 709 -19.82 15.20 29.19
N TYR A 710 -19.74 16.18 28.28
CA TYR A 710 -20.87 16.65 27.49
C TYR A 710 -21.52 15.53 26.66
N LEU A 711 -20.71 14.75 25.95
CA LEU A 711 -21.20 13.62 25.14
C LEU A 711 -21.84 12.53 26.00
N ARG A 712 -21.28 12.21 27.18
CA ARG A 712 -21.84 11.23 28.12
C ARG A 712 -23.19 11.68 28.69
N LYS A 713 -23.36 12.97 28.98
CA LYS A 713 -24.59 13.55 29.54
C LYS A 713 -25.70 13.79 28.51
N SER A 714 -25.39 13.71 27.21
CA SER A 714 -26.39 13.90 26.15
C SER A 714 -27.27 12.66 25.97
N HIS A 715 -28.60 12.86 26.00
CA HIS A 715 -29.59 11.79 25.81
C HIS A 715 -29.91 11.50 24.33
N SER A 716 -29.15 12.04 23.38
CA SER A 716 -29.47 11.90 21.95
C SER A 716 -29.12 10.52 21.38
N ARG A 717 -29.98 10.04 20.46
CA ARG A 717 -29.83 8.76 19.76
C ARG A 717 -28.55 8.66 18.94
N ILE A 718 -27.96 9.76 18.47
CA ILE A 718 -26.67 9.72 17.75
C ILE A 718 -25.53 9.42 18.73
N PHE A 719 -25.56 10.01 19.92
CA PHE A 719 -24.58 9.74 20.97
C PHE A 719 -24.82 8.40 21.68
N GLN A 720 -26.06 7.88 21.65
CA GLN A 720 -26.43 6.56 22.19
C GLN A 720 -26.36 5.41 21.17
N SER A 721 -26.44 5.68 19.86
CA SER A 721 -26.31 4.65 18.80
C SER A 721 -24.87 4.49 18.31
N HIS A 722 -24.00 5.46 18.55
CA HIS A 722 -22.59 5.44 18.15
C HIS A 722 -21.66 4.79 19.19
N TYR A 723 -22.20 4.04 20.15
CA TYR A 723 -21.44 3.00 20.87
C TYR A 723 -21.05 1.83 19.96
N HIS A 724 -21.46 1.85 18.69
CA HIS A 724 -21.00 0.94 17.67
C HIS A 724 -20.21 1.69 16.59
N THR A 725 -18.94 1.32 16.53
CA THR A 725 -17.88 1.66 15.56
C THR A 725 -17.20 3.03 15.66
N SER A 726 -15.95 2.94 16.14
CA SER A 726 -14.86 3.92 16.00
C SER A 726 -15.07 5.26 16.74
N LEU A 727 -15.03 5.24 18.08
CA LEU A 727 -14.09 5.97 18.95
C LEU A 727 -14.63 6.18 20.37
N PHE A 728 -13.93 5.65 21.38
CA PHE A 728 -14.32 5.80 22.78
C PHE A 728 -13.60 6.98 23.42
N THR A 729 -14.41 8.01 23.66
CA THR A 729 -14.24 8.90 24.79
C THR A 729 -14.73 8.17 26.03
N LEU A 730 -13.83 7.84 26.96
CA LEU A 730 -14.19 7.02 28.13
C LEU A 730 -14.63 7.88 29.30
N PHE A 731 -15.91 8.20 29.35
CA PHE A 731 -16.62 8.12 30.62
C PHE A 731 -17.57 6.96 30.48
N LEU A 732 -17.18 5.78 30.91
CA LEU A 732 -18.02 4.59 30.93
C LEU A 732 -17.96 4.04 32.35
N SER A 733 -19.11 3.70 32.94
CA SER A 733 -19.13 2.79 34.09
C SER A 733 -18.59 1.44 33.63
N ILE A 734 -18.13 0.59 34.56
CA ILE A 734 -17.67 -0.77 34.22
C ILE A 734 -18.76 -1.55 33.46
N GLU A 735 -20.03 -1.36 33.84
CA GLU A 735 -21.17 -1.99 33.17
C GLU A 735 -21.38 -1.48 31.74
N GLU A 736 -21.26 -0.17 31.51
CA GLU A 736 -21.37 0.40 30.17
C GLU A 736 -20.16 0.01 29.29
N ALA A 737 -18.95 -0.04 29.86
CA ALA A 737 -17.74 -0.48 29.19
C ALA A 737 -17.85 -1.94 28.72
N ARG A 738 -18.43 -2.80 29.57
CA ARG A 738 -18.69 -4.21 29.27
C ARG A 738 -19.78 -4.39 28.21
N GLY A 739 -20.83 -3.57 28.23
CA GLY A 739 -21.94 -3.61 27.27
C GLY A 739 -21.57 -3.20 25.83
N ILE A 740 -20.40 -2.61 25.61
CA ILE A 740 -19.91 -2.24 24.28
C ILE A 740 -19.48 -3.45 23.45
N GLU A 741 -19.06 -4.53 24.11
CA GLU A 741 -18.62 -5.78 23.47
C GLU A 741 -17.58 -5.53 22.36
N LEU A 742 -16.59 -4.68 22.66
CA LEU A 742 -15.65 -4.16 21.66
C LEU A 742 -14.88 -5.27 20.93
N SER A 743 -14.61 -6.36 21.63
CA SER A 743 -13.95 -7.56 21.12
C SER A 743 -14.74 -8.25 19.99
N GLU A 744 -16.06 -8.01 19.89
CA GLU A 744 -16.94 -8.56 18.85
C GLU A 744 -16.96 -7.72 17.56
N LYS A 745 -16.41 -6.50 17.58
CA LYS A 745 -16.41 -5.59 16.43
C LYS A 745 -15.26 -5.89 15.44
N GLN A 746 -15.37 -7.00 14.72
CA GLN A 746 -14.32 -7.62 13.89
C GLN A 746 -13.81 -6.80 12.67
N ASN A 747 -14.38 -5.63 12.38
CA ASN A 747 -14.01 -4.77 11.25
C ASN A 747 -13.20 -3.52 11.66
N LEU A 748 -12.92 -3.34 12.95
CA LEU A 748 -12.14 -2.21 13.47
C LEU A 748 -10.64 -2.43 13.23
N SER A 749 -10.05 -1.61 12.35
CA SER A 749 -8.61 -1.63 12.04
C SER A 749 -7.81 -0.59 12.83
N THR A 750 -8.40 0.57 13.12
CA THR A 750 -7.78 1.61 13.95
C THR A 750 -8.71 1.95 15.09
N LEU A 751 -8.16 1.94 16.30
CA LEU A 751 -8.89 2.26 17.52
C LEU A 751 -8.05 3.24 18.29
N THR A 752 -8.72 4.23 18.85
CA THR A 752 -8.04 5.07 19.81
C THR A 752 -8.95 5.24 21.01
N PHE A 753 -8.37 5.01 22.17
CA PHE A 753 -8.97 5.30 23.44
C PHE A 753 -8.50 6.64 23.91
N HIS A 754 -9.44 7.44 24.37
CA HIS A 754 -9.11 8.75 24.83
C HIS A 754 -9.74 9.03 26.19
N TRP A 755 -8.89 9.39 27.15
CA TRP A 755 -9.21 9.92 28.47
C TRP A 755 -8.86 11.39 28.54
N THR A 756 -9.81 12.15 29.04
CA THR A 756 -9.84 12.59 30.40
C THR A 756 -8.61 13.33 31.00
N SER A 757 -7.62 13.91 30.30
CA SER A 757 -6.32 14.30 30.95
C SER A 757 -6.48 15.28 32.13
N ARG A 758 -6.14 14.79 33.35
CA ARG A 758 -6.14 15.51 34.64
C ARG A 758 -7.51 15.84 35.27
N ALA A 759 -8.60 15.21 34.86
CA ALA A 759 -9.87 15.31 35.61
C ALA A 759 -9.96 14.34 36.81
N ASP A 760 -10.70 14.72 37.84
CA ASP A 760 -11.01 13.86 38.99
C ASP A 760 -11.71 12.57 38.55
N ARG A 761 -11.14 11.43 38.97
CA ARG A 761 -11.62 10.09 38.61
C ARG A 761 -12.41 9.47 39.75
N LEU A 762 -13.60 8.95 39.46
CA LEU A 762 -14.39 8.14 40.41
C LEU A 762 -13.93 6.66 40.44
N LEU A 763 -13.32 6.17 39.35
CA LEU A 763 -12.80 4.81 39.18
C LEU A 763 -11.40 4.88 38.54
N GLU A 764 -10.54 3.89 38.74
CA GLU A 764 -9.24 3.88 38.06
C GLU A 764 -9.41 3.60 36.55
N ASP A 765 -8.75 4.39 35.70
CA ASP A 765 -8.80 4.23 34.23
C ASP A 765 -8.38 2.81 33.80
N LYS A 766 -7.57 2.11 34.60
CA LYS A 766 -7.18 0.72 34.38
C LYS A 766 -8.38 -0.23 34.38
N ASP A 767 -9.36 -0.01 35.27
CA ASP A 767 -10.50 -0.90 35.44
C ASP A 767 -11.46 -0.75 34.25
N VAL A 768 -11.67 0.50 33.83
CA VAL A 768 -12.45 0.84 32.64
C VAL A 768 -11.78 0.32 31.36
N LEU A 769 -10.47 0.55 31.19
CA LEU A 769 -9.71 -0.02 30.06
C LEU A 769 -9.74 -1.55 30.10
N GLY A 770 -9.81 -2.16 31.30
CA GLY A 770 -9.89 -3.60 31.52
C GLY A 770 -11.09 -4.25 30.82
N GLU A 771 -12.25 -3.61 30.84
CA GLU A 771 -13.47 -4.10 30.20
C GLU A 771 -13.50 -3.84 28.68
N LEU A 772 -12.63 -2.96 28.16
CA LEU A 772 -12.63 -2.51 26.75
C LEU A 772 -11.56 -3.22 25.93
N MET A 773 -11.56 -4.54 26.00
CA MET A 773 -10.62 -5.33 25.21
C MET A 773 -10.89 -5.16 23.70
N PRO A 774 -9.95 -4.61 22.91
CA PRO A 774 -10.15 -4.43 21.48
C PRO A 774 -10.20 -5.76 20.72
N PRO A 775 -10.71 -5.77 19.48
CA PRO A 775 -10.67 -6.96 18.64
C PRO A 775 -9.21 -7.29 18.27
N ARG A 776 -8.88 -8.59 18.22
CA ARG A 776 -7.50 -9.07 17.98
C ARG A 776 -6.92 -8.68 16.61
N GLY A 777 -7.78 -8.25 15.68
CA GLY A 777 -7.43 -7.76 14.34
C GLY A 777 -7.06 -6.28 14.27
N LEU A 778 -7.00 -5.59 15.41
CA LEU A 778 -6.67 -4.18 15.48
C LEU A 778 -5.23 -3.90 14.99
N TRP A 779 -5.10 -2.98 14.04
CA TRP A 779 -3.86 -2.62 13.37
C TRP A 779 -3.17 -1.42 14.04
N ASN A 780 -3.95 -0.40 14.42
CA ASN A 780 -3.47 0.80 15.09
C ASN A 780 -4.21 1.00 16.41
N LEU A 781 -3.45 1.20 17.49
CA LEU A 781 -4.00 1.54 18.81
C LEU A 781 -3.37 2.84 19.27
N SER A 782 -4.19 3.79 19.67
CA SER A 782 -3.68 4.91 20.46
C SER A 782 -4.39 4.95 21.79
N ILE A 783 -3.66 5.32 22.84
CA ILE A 783 -4.18 5.61 24.16
C ILE A 783 -3.70 7.00 24.51
N GLN A 784 -4.65 7.90 24.75
CA GLN A 784 -4.33 9.25 25.17
C GLN A 784 -5.02 9.62 26.48
N GLY A 785 -4.31 10.33 27.36
CA GLY A 785 -4.86 10.93 28.58
C GLY A 785 -5.13 9.96 29.72
N TYR A 786 -4.68 8.71 29.58
CA TYR A 786 -4.87 7.62 30.54
C TYR A 786 -4.10 7.94 31.83
N ASP A 787 -4.82 8.04 32.95
CA ASP A 787 -4.29 8.60 34.19
C ASP A 787 -4.23 7.58 35.34
N SER A 788 -3.78 6.36 35.03
CA SER A 788 -3.45 5.32 36.02
C SER A 788 -1.95 5.02 36.04
N THR A 789 -1.44 4.55 37.18
CA THR A 789 -0.02 4.22 37.36
C THR A 789 0.37 2.90 36.70
N THR A 790 -0.59 2.01 36.47
CA THR A 790 -0.44 0.68 35.87
C THR A 790 -1.48 0.45 34.78
N PHE A 791 -1.36 -0.63 34.03
CA PHE A 791 -2.29 -1.03 32.96
C PHE A 791 -3.09 -2.28 33.34
N PRO A 792 -4.28 -2.52 32.75
CA PRO A 792 -5.05 -3.74 33.01
C PRO A 792 -4.34 -4.99 32.53
N THR A 793 -4.79 -6.15 33.03
CA THR A 793 -4.18 -7.46 32.78
C THR A 793 -4.01 -7.77 31.30
N TRP A 794 -5.00 -7.43 30.47
CA TRP A 794 -4.92 -7.68 29.03
C TRP A 794 -3.88 -6.79 28.32
N PHE A 795 -3.61 -5.61 28.86
CA PHE A 795 -2.65 -4.66 28.31
C PHE A 795 -1.23 -4.88 28.84
N VAL A 796 -1.09 -5.46 30.05
CA VAL A 796 0.17 -6.05 30.50
C VAL A 796 0.48 -7.31 29.69
N GLY A 797 -0.54 -8.10 29.36
CA GLY A 797 -0.48 -9.24 28.44
C GLY A 797 -0.72 -8.88 26.98
N ILE A 798 -0.45 -7.64 26.54
CA ILE A 798 -0.92 -7.09 25.25
C ILE A 798 -0.56 -7.95 24.04
N SER A 799 0.56 -8.68 24.10
CA SER A 799 0.99 -9.61 23.06
C SER A 799 0.00 -10.77 22.84
N HIS A 800 -0.68 -11.24 23.90
CA HIS A 800 -1.70 -12.29 23.83
C HIS A 800 -3.06 -11.76 23.33
N HIS A 801 -3.33 -10.47 23.56
CA HIS A 801 -4.63 -9.87 23.27
C HIS A 801 -4.66 -9.16 21.90
N LEU A 802 -3.60 -8.43 21.52
CA LEU A 802 -3.51 -7.63 20.29
C LEU A 802 -2.29 -8.01 19.41
N PRO A 803 -2.22 -9.24 18.89
CA PRO A 803 -1.06 -9.71 18.12
C PRO A 803 -0.88 -9.02 16.76
N SER A 804 -1.95 -8.41 16.21
CA SER A 804 -1.94 -7.75 14.90
C SER A 804 -1.51 -6.27 14.96
N LEU A 805 -1.18 -5.76 16.15
CA LEU A 805 -0.93 -4.35 16.35
C LEU A 805 0.39 -3.92 15.70
N VAL A 806 0.31 -2.99 14.76
CA VAL A 806 1.43 -2.46 13.97
C VAL A 806 1.88 -1.10 14.48
N LYS A 807 0.95 -0.27 14.94
CA LYS A 807 1.25 1.05 15.49
C LYS A 807 0.64 1.21 16.87
N ILE A 808 1.44 1.72 17.80
CA ILE A 808 0.94 2.17 19.09
C ILE A 808 1.39 3.60 19.41
N GLU A 809 0.44 4.44 19.79
CA GLU A 809 0.70 5.81 20.24
C GLU A 809 0.18 5.98 21.67
N LEU A 810 1.10 6.11 22.62
CA LEU A 810 0.81 6.43 24.02
C LEU A 810 1.12 7.91 24.26
N LYS A 811 0.10 8.69 24.62
CA LYS A 811 0.20 10.14 24.68
C LYS A 811 -0.45 10.68 25.93
N ASP A 812 0.16 11.64 26.61
CA ASP A 812 -0.50 12.36 27.73
C ASP A 812 -0.83 11.41 28.90
N LEU A 813 0.13 10.53 29.26
CA LEU A 813 0.02 9.55 30.35
C LEU A 813 0.82 10.02 31.57
N HIS A 814 0.35 11.06 32.25
CA HIS A 814 1.15 11.80 33.24
C HIS A 814 1.53 10.98 34.48
N ARG A 815 0.68 10.06 34.96
CA ARG A 815 0.95 9.21 36.15
C ARG A 815 1.57 7.85 35.83
N CYS A 816 1.76 7.51 34.56
CA CYS A 816 2.34 6.24 34.14
C CYS A 816 3.83 6.21 34.47
N ARG A 817 4.24 5.25 35.33
CA ARG A 817 5.63 5.07 35.77
C ARG A 817 6.35 3.93 35.06
N HIS A 818 5.58 3.03 34.44
CA HIS A 818 6.10 1.83 33.78
C HIS A 818 5.41 1.65 32.44
N LEU A 819 6.20 1.48 31.40
CA LEU A 819 5.67 1.15 30.08
C LEU A 819 5.22 -0.32 30.06
N PRO A 820 4.16 -0.64 29.31
CA PRO A 820 3.77 -2.03 29.07
C PRO A 820 4.86 -2.73 28.24
N PRO A 821 4.91 -4.07 28.26
CA PRO A 821 5.96 -4.85 27.58
C PRO A 821 5.72 -4.92 26.06
N LEU A 822 5.78 -3.78 25.36
CA LEU A 822 5.46 -3.65 23.94
C LEU A 822 6.44 -4.40 23.05
N GLY A 823 7.67 -4.66 23.51
CA GLY A 823 8.65 -5.45 22.75
C GLY A 823 8.19 -6.90 22.51
N GLN A 824 7.20 -7.37 23.27
CA GLN A 824 6.57 -8.68 23.05
C GLN A 824 5.59 -8.70 21.86
N LEU A 825 5.24 -7.55 21.27
CA LEU A 825 4.30 -7.47 20.16
C LEU A 825 4.97 -7.88 18.84
N PRO A 826 4.45 -8.90 18.13
CA PRO A 826 5.18 -9.54 17.04
C PRO A 826 5.20 -8.74 15.73
N ASN A 827 4.31 -7.74 15.58
CA ASN A 827 4.11 -6.95 14.36
C ASN A 827 4.26 -5.44 14.58
N LEU A 828 4.66 -5.02 15.78
CA LEU A 828 4.78 -3.61 16.13
C LEU A 828 5.94 -2.97 15.36
N ASN A 829 5.60 -1.98 14.54
CA ASN A 829 6.50 -1.29 13.62
C ASN A 829 6.71 0.17 14.04
N GLU A 830 5.67 0.80 14.58
CA GLU A 830 5.72 2.19 15.01
C GLU A 830 5.30 2.33 16.47
N VAL A 831 6.17 2.96 17.26
CA VAL A 831 5.88 3.34 18.65
C VAL A 831 6.11 4.83 18.80
N HIS A 832 5.09 5.52 19.27
CA HIS A 832 5.19 6.93 19.62
C HIS A 832 4.82 7.11 21.10
N LEU A 833 5.76 7.64 21.88
CA LEU A 833 5.57 8.02 23.27
C LEU A 833 5.65 9.54 23.37
N GLN A 834 4.62 10.16 23.92
CA GLN A 834 4.55 11.61 24.04
C GLN A 834 3.94 12.04 25.38
N GLN A 835 4.48 13.06 26.03
CA GLN A 835 3.88 13.67 27.24
C GLN A 835 3.64 12.65 28.37
N MET A 836 4.68 11.92 28.80
CA MET A 836 4.61 10.97 29.93
C MET A 836 5.50 11.44 31.10
N ASP A 837 4.99 12.40 31.87
CA ASP A 837 5.81 13.17 32.82
C ASP A 837 6.32 12.40 34.06
N SER A 838 5.73 11.25 34.42
CA SER A 838 6.22 10.42 35.53
C SER A 838 7.20 9.32 35.12
N LEU A 839 7.45 9.14 33.81
CA LEU A 839 8.36 8.13 33.31
C LEU A 839 9.79 8.66 33.36
N THR A 840 10.58 8.18 34.32
CA THR A 840 11.98 8.63 34.50
C THR A 840 13.00 7.78 33.75
N LYS A 841 12.64 6.53 33.43
CA LYS A 841 13.54 5.62 32.69
C LYS A 841 12.81 4.70 31.70
N ILE A 842 13.50 4.33 30.63
CA ILE A 842 13.14 3.24 29.72
C ILE A 842 14.20 2.14 29.85
N ASP A 843 13.79 0.97 30.32
CA ASP A 843 14.65 -0.19 30.57
C ASP A 843 14.11 -1.47 29.90
N GLY A 844 14.78 -2.61 30.13
CA GLY A 844 14.38 -3.91 29.55
C GLY A 844 12.95 -4.35 29.89
N GLY A 845 12.30 -3.75 30.91
CA GLY A 845 10.89 -3.97 31.18
C GLY A 845 9.98 -3.59 30.01
N PHE A 846 10.39 -2.60 29.20
CA PHE A 846 9.68 -2.21 27.98
C PHE A 846 9.69 -3.29 26.89
N CYS A 847 10.74 -4.12 26.90
CA CYS A 847 10.87 -5.30 26.06
C CYS A 847 10.15 -6.53 26.65
N GLY A 848 9.67 -6.43 27.90
CA GLY A 848 9.02 -7.52 28.62
C GLY A 848 9.96 -8.45 29.37
N GLY A 849 11.08 -7.93 29.86
CA GLY A 849 12.10 -8.68 30.62
C GLY A 849 12.92 -9.59 29.71
N ASP A 850 13.13 -10.84 30.14
CA ASP A 850 13.96 -11.86 29.46
C ASP A 850 13.40 -12.36 28.11
N LYS A 851 12.40 -11.68 27.55
CA LYS A 851 11.68 -12.08 26.33
C LYS A 851 12.13 -11.34 25.05
N GLY A 852 13.05 -10.39 25.15
CA GLY A 852 13.87 -9.89 24.03
C GLY A 852 13.42 -8.57 23.39
N ALA A 853 14.32 -8.02 22.56
CA ALA A 853 14.24 -6.72 21.88
C ALA A 853 13.07 -6.56 20.86
N PHE A 854 12.81 -5.33 20.42
CA PHE A 854 11.80 -4.99 19.40
C PHE A 854 12.29 -5.34 17.99
N ARG A 855 11.98 -6.55 17.52
CA ARG A 855 12.53 -7.10 16.27
C ARG A 855 11.97 -6.54 14.96
N LYS A 856 10.89 -5.75 14.99
CA LYS A 856 10.26 -5.14 13.78
C LYS A 856 10.01 -3.64 13.88
N LEU A 857 10.35 -3.03 15.02
CA LEU A 857 10.13 -1.61 15.23
C LEU A 857 11.07 -0.82 14.33
N LYS A 858 10.51 -0.02 13.42
CA LYS A 858 11.28 0.85 12.52
C LYS A 858 11.21 2.31 12.91
N VAL A 859 10.10 2.73 13.50
CA VAL A 859 9.88 4.13 13.89
C VAL A 859 9.68 4.18 15.40
N PHE A 860 10.56 4.92 16.06
CA PHE A 860 10.42 5.23 17.48
C PHE A 860 10.44 6.74 17.66
N THR A 861 9.47 7.25 18.40
CA THR A 861 9.36 8.68 18.67
C THR A 861 9.22 8.92 20.16
N LEU A 862 10.09 9.77 20.70
CA LEU A 862 9.98 10.37 22.02
C LEU A 862 9.73 11.87 21.84
N ARG A 863 8.62 12.37 22.37
CA ARG A 863 8.29 13.81 22.28
C ARG A 863 7.79 14.37 23.60
N ASP A 864 8.35 15.51 24.03
CA ASP A 864 7.89 16.23 25.21
C ASP A 864 7.90 15.33 26.47
N MET A 865 9.02 14.64 26.69
CA MET A 865 9.25 13.71 27.81
C MET A 865 10.13 14.39 28.88
N LYS A 866 9.54 15.32 29.64
CA LYS A 866 10.30 16.30 30.44
C LYS A 866 11.15 15.71 31.58
N GLN A 867 10.69 14.62 32.19
CA GLN A 867 11.34 13.95 33.33
C GLN A 867 12.05 12.65 32.93
N LEU A 868 12.07 12.30 31.64
CA LEU A 868 12.76 11.10 31.19
C LEU A 868 14.27 11.36 31.25
N GLU A 869 14.94 10.72 32.20
CA GLU A 869 16.36 10.91 32.48
C GLU A 869 17.24 9.90 31.76
N GLU A 870 16.77 8.64 31.67
CA GLU A 870 17.58 7.54 31.17
C GLU A 870 16.81 6.64 30.21
N TRP A 871 17.40 6.35 29.06
CA TRP A 871 17.00 5.24 28.22
C TRP A 871 18.18 4.29 28.07
N SER A 872 18.10 3.14 28.72
CA SER A 872 19.02 2.04 28.48
C SER A 872 18.74 1.51 27.08
N THR A 873 19.70 1.48 26.16
CA THR A 873 19.43 1.06 24.77
C THR A 873 19.63 -0.43 24.56
N THR A 874 19.98 -1.17 25.61
CA THR A 874 20.29 -2.60 25.58
C THR A 874 19.46 -3.39 26.58
N THR A 875 19.20 -4.66 26.28
CA THR A 875 18.44 -5.62 27.09
C THR A 875 19.14 -6.98 27.11
N HIS A 876 18.80 -7.84 28.08
CA HIS A 876 19.36 -9.19 28.17
C HIS A 876 18.71 -10.14 27.15
N SER A 877 19.52 -10.96 26.48
CA SER A 877 19.09 -11.95 25.48
C SER A 877 18.88 -13.34 26.10
N LYS A 878 18.06 -14.18 25.46
CA LYS A 878 17.76 -15.57 25.91
C LYS A 878 18.93 -16.56 25.78
N GLY A 879 20.09 -16.16 25.26
CA GLY A 879 21.22 -17.03 24.96
C GLY A 879 22.39 -16.89 25.94
N GLY A 880 22.22 -17.35 27.19
CA GLY A 880 23.29 -17.38 28.21
C GLY A 880 23.39 -16.11 29.06
N GLU A 881 23.79 -16.28 30.33
CA GLU A 881 23.72 -15.28 31.42
C GLU A 881 24.46 -13.94 31.16
N ASP A 882 25.24 -13.80 30.08
CA ASP A 882 26.04 -12.60 29.76
C ASP A 882 25.78 -11.98 28.36
N SER A 883 24.72 -12.37 27.64
CA SER A 883 24.46 -11.84 26.28
C SER A 883 23.56 -10.59 26.29
N ILE A 884 24.13 -9.43 25.96
CA ILE A 884 23.44 -8.12 25.88
C ILE A 884 23.11 -7.81 24.40
N GLU A 885 21.85 -7.52 24.09
CA GLU A 885 21.40 -7.10 22.75
C GLU A 885 20.80 -5.67 22.77
N PHE A 886 20.83 -4.96 21.63
CA PHE A 886 20.17 -3.64 21.53
C PHE A 886 18.65 -3.80 21.53
N MET A 887 17.94 -2.91 22.23
CA MET A 887 16.48 -2.94 22.33
C MET A 887 15.77 -2.76 20.99
N PHE A 888 16.35 -1.99 20.06
CA PHE A 888 15.74 -1.64 18.77
C PHE A 888 16.68 -2.00 17.59
N PRO A 889 16.87 -3.29 17.29
CA PRO A 889 17.84 -3.74 16.27
C PRO A 889 17.47 -3.42 14.82
N MET A 890 16.20 -3.08 14.54
CA MET A 890 15.66 -2.81 13.20
C MET A 890 15.20 -1.35 13.01
N LEU A 891 15.60 -0.44 13.91
CA LEU A 891 15.12 0.93 13.89
C LEU A 891 15.66 1.70 12.66
N VAL A 892 14.75 2.27 11.88
CA VAL A 892 15.07 3.05 10.67
C VAL A 892 15.03 4.53 10.98
N THR A 893 14.01 4.97 11.72
CA THR A 893 13.76 6.36 12.08
C THR A 893 13.66 6.52 13.58
N LEU A 894 14.47 7.42 14.13
CA LEU A 894 14.36 7.88 15.51
C LEU A 894 14.07 9.37 15.52
N SER A 895 13.04 9.77 16.24
CA SER A 895 12.78 11.18 16.54
C SER A 895 12.76 11.39 18.05
N ILE A 896 13.64 12.26 18.55
CA ILE A 896 13.68 12.71 19.94
C ILE A 896 13.50 14.22 19.95
N GLU A 897 12.37 14.69 20.48
CA GLU A 897 12.02 16.10 20.47
C GLU A 897 11.59 16.55 21.87
N LEU A 898 12.08 17.69 22.36
CA LEU A 898 11.68 18.26 23.66
C LEU A 898 11.89 17.28 24.83
N CYS A 899 13.02 16.56 24.85
CA CYS A 899 13.39 15.60 25.89
C CYS A 899 14.69 16.07 26.60
N PRO A 900 14.65 17.16 27.38
CA PRO A 900 15.85 17.87 27.84
C PRO A 900 16.69 17.09 28.86
N MET A 901 16.09 16.13 29.57
CA MET A 901 16.77 15.35 30.61
C MET A 901 17.36 14.03 30.11
N LEU A 902 17.02 13.60 28.89
CA LEU A 902 17.26 12.25 28.42
C LEU A 902 18.74 11.98 28.12
N ARG A 903 19.24 10.87 28.67
CA ARG A 903 20.54 10.28 28.39
C ARG A 903 20.38 8.87 27.86
N LEU A 904 21.15 8.51 26.84
CA LEU A 904 21.15 7.19 26.23
C LEU A 904 22.32 6.36 26.80
N LYS A 905 22.09 5.09 27.16
CA LYS A 905 23.12 4.20 27.72
C LYS A 905 23.01 2.75 27.19
N PRO A 906 23.96 2.21 26.40
CA PRO A 906 25.01 2.87 25.60
C PRO A 906 24.44 3.61 24.36
N CYS A 907 25.28 4.07 23.44
CA CYS A 907 24.83 4.66 22.16
C CYS A 907 24.27 3.57 21.25
N PRO A 908 23.06 3.73 20.69
CA PRO A 908 22.50 2.72 19.82
C PRO A 908 23.18 2.75 18.43
N PRO A 909 23.52 1.59 17.83
CA PRO A 909 24.34 1.52 16.63
C PRO A 909 23.48 1.59 15.37
N MET A 910 23.49 2.76 14.75
CA MET A 910 23.02 3.07 13.40
C MET A 910 21.51 3.19 13.17
N PHE A 911 21.16 4.24 12.42
CA PHE A 911 19.81 4.60 12.01
C PHE A 911 19.88 5.30 10.66
N HIS A 912 18.84 5.16 9.84
CA HIS A 912 18.80 5.76 8.51
C HIS A 912 18.42 7.25 8.59
N SER A 913 17.54 7.61 9.52
CA SER A 913 17.08 8.98 9.72
C SER A 913 16.91 9.31 11.20
N TRP A 914 17.65 10.31 11.66
CA TRP A 914 17.61 10.83 13.02
C TRP A 914 17.13 12.28 13.03
N LEU A 915 16.18 12.56 13.91
CA LEU A 915 15.81 13.91 14.30
C LEU A 915 16.02 14.08 15.80
N ILE A 916 16.87 15.02 16.18
CA ILE A 916 17.04 15.46 17.56
C ILE A 916 16.68 16.94 17.63
N SER A 917 15.62 17.28 18.38
CA SER A 917 15.18 18.67 18.55
C SER A 917 15.08 19.01 20.03
N GLU A 918 15.66 20.14 20.45
CA GLU A 918 15.52 20.70 21.81
C GLU A 918 15.76 19.64 22.93
N SER A 919 16.80 18.79 22.77
CA SER A 919 17.09 17.64 23.64
C SER A 919 18.58 17.54 23.97
N ASP A 920 19.10 18.56 24.65
CA ASP A 920 20.53 18.84 24.83
C ASP A 920 21.35 17.67 25.38
N LYS A 921 20.85 16.96 26.39
CA LYS A 921 21.59 15.84 27.03
C LYS A 921 21.80 14.63 26.14
N VAL A 922 21.00 14.45 25.08
CA VAL A 922 21.21 13.38 24.09
C VAL A 922 22.48 13.64 23.27
N ILE A 923 22.86 14.90 23.11
CA ILE A 923 24.05 15.31 22.37
C ILE A 923 25.30 15.29 23.27
N SER A 924 25.19 15.83 24.49
CA SER A 924 26.34 16.06 25.37
C SER A 924 26.69 14.92 26.32
N SER A 925 25.75 14.04 26.67
CA SER A 925 25.95 13.03 27.71
C SER A 925 26.19 11.63 27.12
N TRP A 926 27.47 11.25 27.02
CA TRP A 926 27.91 9.89 26.69
C TRP A 926 29.01 9.45 27.65
N GLY A 927 28.84 8.28 28.28
CA GLY A 927 29.83 7.71 29.22
C GLY A 927 30.95 6.97 28.49
N GLU A 928 32.17 7.03 29.03
CA GLU A 928 33.28 6.18 28.58
C GLU A 928 32.89 4.71 28.69
N ILE A 929 32.96 3.96 27.59
CA ILE A 929 32.80 2.51 27.59
C ILE A 929 34.01 1.91 28.35
N ARG A 930 33.89 1.72 29.67
CA ARG A 930 34.90 1.00 30.44
C ARG A 930 34.79 -0.49 30.15
N HIS A 931 35.84 -1.02 29.50
CA HIS A 931 36.23 -2.43 29.46
C HIS A 931 35.10 -3.46 29.28
N GLN A 932 34.68 -3.69 28.03
CA GLN A 932 34.26 -5.03 27.61
C GLN A 932 34.87 -5.34 26.23
N PRO A 933 35.38 -6.56 26.00
CA PRO A 933 36.06 -6.91 24.77
C PRO A 933 35.07 -6.89 23.60
N ALA A 934 35.53 -6.38 22.45
CA ALA A 934 34.78 -6.24 21.19
C ALA A 934 34.29 -7.56 20.55
N ALA A 935 34.25 -8.66 21.31
CA ALA A 935 33.91 -10.00 20.85
C ALA A 935 32.53 -10.51 21.32
N SER A 936 31.81 -9.78 22.20
CA SER A 936 30.52 -10.27 22.74
C SER A 936 29.26 -9.61 22.14
N VAL A 937 29.39 -8.56 21.32
CA VAL A 937 28.27 -8.04 20.52
C VAL A 937 28.41 -8.57 19.10
N SER A 938 28.00 -9.82 18.88
CA SER A 938 27.91 -10.37 17.53
C SER A 938 26.80 -9.64 16.78
N HIS A 939 27.13 -8.83 15.78
CA HIS A 939 26.51 -8.87 14.45
C HIS A 939 27.24 -7.95 13.46
N SER A 940 27.30 -8.44 12.23
CA SER A 940 27.90 -7.89 11.03
C SER A 940 27.32 -6.53 10.63
N PHE A 941 28.19 -5.54 10.49
CA PHE A 941 27.87 -4.26 9.87
C PHE A 941 27.60 -4.46 8.38
N SER A 942 26.34 -4.33 7.93
CA SER A 942 26.08 -4.04 6.52
C SER A 942 26.45 -2.58 6.28
N SER A 943 27.36 -2.32 5.36
CA SER A 943 27.65 -0.99 4.83
C SER A 943 26.45 -0.44 4.05
N SER A 944 25.44 0.06 4.75
CA SER A 944 24.29 0.78 4.19
C SER A 944 24.69 2.21 3.84
N SER A 945 24.25 2.69 2.69
CA SER A 945 24.79 3.86 2.01
C SER A 945 24.01 5.16 2.23
N ASP A 946 23.18 5.33 3.28
CA ASP A 946 22.40 6.56 3.50
C ASP A 946 22.03 6.73 4.99
N THR A 947 22.81 7.51 5.76
CA THR A 947 22.51 7.87 7.16
C THR A 947 22.41 9.38 7.30
N ASN A 948 21.23 9.87 7.70
CA ASN A 948 20.95 11.31 7.87
C ASN A 948 20.66 11.64 9.35
N LEU A 949 21.35 12.65 9.88
CA LEU A 949 21.15 13.20 11.21
C LEU A 949 20.77 14.68 11.13
N GLU A 950 19.58 15.00 11.61
CA GLU A 950 19.05 16.36 11.70
C GLU A 950 19.00 16.79 13.17
N ILE A 951 19.68 17.90 13.49
CA ILE A 951 19.74 18.47 14.84
C ILE A 951 19.18 19.89 14.82
N LYS A 952 18.18 20.13 15.67
CA LYS A 952 17.41 21.38 15.70
C LYS A 952 17.34 21.98 17.09
N GLY A 953 17.61 23.29 17.19
CA GLY A 953 17.25 24.05 18.40
C GLY A 953 18.00 23.65 19.68
N VAL A 954 19.18 23.03 19.58
CA VAL A 954 19.96 22.57 20.74
C VAL A 954 20.88 23.66 21.29
N GLY A 955 20.99 23.73 22.63
CA GLY A 955 21.79 24.71 23.37
C GLY A 955 23.22 24.26 23.74
N VAL A 956 23.75 23.21 23.13
CA VAL A 956 25.04 22.58 23.49
C VAL A 956 26.23 23.30 22.81
N ALA A 957 27.30 23.58 23.56
CA ALA A 957 28.52 24.20 23.06
C ALA A 957 29.27 23.28 22.09
N ALA A 958 30.05 23.84 21.16
CA ALA A 958 30.66 23.09 20.04
C ALA A 958 31.60 21.94 20.46
N ASP A 959 32.25 22.05 21.61
CA ASP A 959 33.16 21.07 22.22
C ASP A 959 32.44 19.91 22.92
N GLU A 960 31.13 20.04 23.16
CA GLU A 960 30.33 19.07 23.90
C GLU A 960 29.56 18.09 22.99
N TRP A 961 29.75 18.11 21.66
CA TRP A 961 29.01 17.28 20.69
C TRP A 961 29.48 15.81 20.62
N ARG A 962 29.52 15.14 21.77
CA ARG A 962 30.10 13.79 21.92
C ARG A 962 29.38 12.71 21.11
N LEU A 963 28.09 12.91 20.81
CA LEU A 963 27.30 12.01 19.97
C LEU A 963 27.98 11.70 18.62
N LEU A 964 28.60 12.71 17.98
CA LEU A 964 29.18 12.56 16.64
C LEU A 964 30.39 11.61 16.61
N HIS A 965 31.09 11.42 17.74
CA HIS A 965 32.21 10.47 17.82
C HIS A 965 31.79 9.01 17.66
N HIS A 966 30.52 8.69 17.89
CA HIS A 966 30.00 7.33 17.86
C HIS A 966 29.41 6.93 16.49
N HIS A 967 29.41 7.82 15.48
CA HIS A 967 28.78 7.59 14.17
C HIS A 967 29.67 7.97 12.96
N PRO A 968 30.83 7.31 12.75
CA PRO A 968 31.77 7.66 11.67
C PRO A 968 31.23 7.43 10.25
N THR A 969 30.13 6.67 10.11
CA THR A 969 29.46 6.35 8.83
C THR A 969 28.39 7.36 8.44
N LEU A 970 28.25 8.48 9.17
CA LEU A 970 27.23 9.51 8.91
C LEU A 970 27.44 10.17 7.53
N GLN A 971 26.42 10.16 6.67
CA GLN A 971 26.52 10.70 5.30
C GLN A 971 25.90 12.08 5.12
N GLN A 972 24.89 12.41 5.93
CA GLN A 972 24.25 13.72 5.91
C GLN A 972 24.07 14.22 7.35
N LEU A 973 24.48 15.46 7.59
CA LEU A 973 24.32 16.16 8.86
C LEU A 973 23.69 17.52 8.59
N GLU A 974 22.48 17.74 9.11
CA GLU A 974 21.81 19.03 9.07
C GLU A 974 21.74 19.60 10.49
N ILE A 975 22.27 20.81 10.69
CA ILE A 975 22.21 21.53 11.96
C ILE A 975 21.48 22.84 11.71
N SER A 976 20.40 23.10 12.45
CA SER A 976 19.67 24.36 12.33
C SER A 976 19.15 24.88 13.68
N TRP A 977 19.04 26.20 13.79
CA TRP A 977 18.46 26.88 14.97
C TRP A 977 19.19 26.64 16.31
N CYS A 978 20.44 26.17 16.32
CA CYS A 978 21.25 25.95 17.53
C CYS A 978 21.91 27.26 18.01
N LYS A 979 21.42 27.83 19.13
CA LYS A 979 21.75 29.19 19.56
C LYS A 979 23.18 29.38 20.08
N ASN A 980 23.81 28.31 20.59
CA ASN A 980 25.14 28.36 21.20
C ASN A 980 26.26 27.85 20.28
N LEU A 981 25.93 27.52 19.02
CA LEU A 981 26.87 27.00 18.05
C LEU A 981 27.48 28.14 17.21
N LEU A 982 28.56 28.73 17.72
CA LEU A 982 29.27 29.86 17.07
C LEU A 982 30.20 29.40 15.92
N HIS A 983 30.68 28.15 15.98
CA HIS A 983 31.51 27.49 14.98
C HIS A 983 31.12 26.01 14.84
N LEU A 984 31.52 25.36 13.75
CA LEU A 984 31.29 23.92 13.55
C LEU A 984 31.93 23.09 14.68
N PRO A 985 31.23 22.08 15.25
CA PRO A 985 31.80 21.18 16.25
C PRO A 985 33.08 20.49 15.78
N ASP A 986 34.14 20.48 16.60
CA ASP A 986 35.39 19.77 16.28
C ASP A 986 35.16 18.25 16.09
N ALA A 987 34.12 17.71 16.73
CA ALA A 987 33.69 16.32 16.59
C ALA A 987 33.34 15.94 15.13
N ILE A 988 33.00 16.90 14.26
CA ILE A 988 32.74 16.66 12.83
C ILE A 988 33.98 16.12 12.11
N ARG A 989 35.20 16.45 12.56
CA ARG A 989 36.45 15.91 11.96
C ARG A 989 36.56 14.39 12.05
N HIS A 990 35.77 13.75 12.92
CA HIS A 990 35.70 12.30 13.06
C HIS A 990 34.67 11.63 12.12
N LEU A 991 34.09 12.38 11.20
CA LEU A 991 33.11 11.91 10.22
C LEU A 991 33.74 11.86 8.81
N PRO A 992 34.51 10.81 8.46
CA PRO A 992 35.21 10.70 7.18
C PRO A 992 34.27 10.58 5.97
N SER A 993 32.99 10.27 6.21
CA SER A 993 31.98 10.02 5.17
C SER A 993 31.27 11.30 4.70
N LEU A 994 31.47 12.45 5.35
CA LEU A 994 30.89 13.74 4.95
C LEU A 994 31.76 14.43 3.90
N SER A 995 31.19 14.78 2.74
CA SER A 995 31.87 15.61 1.75
C SER A 995 31.83 17.08 2.17
N TYR A 996 32.98 17.64 2.54
CA TYR A 996 33.12 19.07 2.82
C TYR A 996 33.11 19.86 1.50
N PRO A 997 32.31 20.94 1.37
CA PRO A 997 32.58 21.92 0.34
C PRO A 997 33.94 22.56 0.66
N ASN A 998 34.91 22.46 -0.25
CA ASN A 998 36.13 23.27 -0.17
C ASN A 998 35.72 24.74 -0.23
N SER A 999 35.89 25.42 0.91
CA SER A 999 35.92 26.88 1.16
C SER A 999 34.91 27.75 0.41
#